data_AF-A0A8H7YAR9-F1
#
_entry.id   AF-A0A8H7YAR9-F1
#
_cell.length_a   1.000
_cell.length_b   1.000
_cell.length_c   1.000
_cell.angle_alpha   90.00
_cell.angle_beta   90.00
_cell.angle_gamma   90.00
#
_symmetry.space_group_name_H-M   'P 1'
#
loop_
_entity.id
_entity.type
_entity.pdbx_description
1 polymer ?
#
loop_
_entity_poly.entity_id
_entity_poly.type
_entity_poly.pdbx_seq_one_letter_code
_entity_poly.pdbx_strand_id
1 'polypeptide(L)'
;MNLRQVVFHDHRNTAFISLSLIVSALAVRPDSTILPLIGINSILLVYSPFLFRADKLRTRNVILTWFALSIGSVFSRLHASIQALSTPGGSLAALFFSSGTLSAITLTTLFFGTKYQGRPSLSPWSRVTIFPALWATTWCTISHLNPVGHLATWSAAQTNDAYGWLIPFIGPAGRDWIIAAWAVVIAQIIGSWYIGPLDPFEFGPIQQDHTHDNIPATGILALSLFSLAVPSYVFNGLPLPASGSTLDISTPLTVGCVLPPYDRYHHHVLTLDDYIAESSHIQSQAKLILWPEGAVTFNSIEERENAFSTIREKISGSYVGVSFEETISDPDDPTDRTPITQTGLAVISQYSPEPHHIYYKRNLVPFAESFRLRHSKLPPSIFDFRVPNPKAIRNRTIPITSSICLDFAQPHPFAELDSRPALILAPARTWDRTVGYAMWMQAKQRAEELDSMVLWCDGGEGGVSGVAGRGYSDVSQVGQGSFIRTVGIQYPFNNQATPFARFGDSILLLFWFSVYGFALFGRPLSMIGRRIQAGALLTYGGAILPAVRYIQNRRVANGQAEAAPQPNLELALFPTSLRSNSSQSKLAHSLRGSLRNLTWKASTTDLGRRVFHRKRVISTESTIKEESSTEDFHIITVEDFDPSFSLASILDISFTPDAGPSQPAQTTLARDRYANQSPSEPTKAALTPGLLAPLVIPDSLPHPRISAYTSHTLTSSEGSPTFTEIAHIASSFPLPPSYNPASISSLSPEARPGALQIIRNTPSFTTPVSEVNPASVLSSKHRKPPIPYRPAVYLSVSVMASLLPKKNRDVVDFGEEMDYSHVQWFQDAPQRPSTLPQPEQRQPQQHHQQQQQHHHQQHHPTEPYQPSPHVIDQNEGFIFALSAAPNVLYQRYKQYGQLGVLGWCSEFSELVDNLKELGFAGNMFVTTRAQALKCCEEIMQLRAERMEEVKMQLVLMYLSSQVARLRRFLDVDRVWNDYPDVGIPLEVK
;
A
#
# COMPACT_ATOMS: atom_id res chain seq x y z
N MET A 1 40.42 9.99 8.16
CA MET A 1 39.94 9.41 9.43
C MET A 1 39.18 8.13 9.11
N ASN A 2 39.14 7.14 10.00
CA ASN A 2 38.35 5.92 9.78
C ASN A 2 36.86 6.22 10.05
N LEU A 3 35.96 5.86 9.12
CA LEU A 3 34.52 6.06 9.27
C LEU A 3 33.97 5.41 10.55
N ARG A 4 34.50 4.23 10.93
CA ARG A 4 34.17 3.52 12.17
C ARG A 4 34.44 4.37 13.42
N GLN A 5 35.53 5.14 13.43
CA GLN A 5 35.87 6.02 14.53
C GLN A 5 34.91 7.22 14.62
N VAL A 6 34.69 7.92 13.51
CA VAL A 6 33.83 9.11 13.47
C VAL A 6 32.39 8.77 13.87
N VAL A 7 31.85 7.67 13.33
CA VAL A 7 30.44 7.28 13.55
C VAL A 7 30.20 6.66 14.93
N PHE A 8 31.14 5.90 15.51
CA PHE A 8 30.89 5.17 16.77
C PHE A 8 31.61 5.72 18.00
N HIS A 9 32.66 6.51 17.84
CA HIS A 9 33.39 7.15 18.94
C HIS A 9 33.12 8.65 18.96
N ASP A 10 33.53 9.37 17.92
CA ASP A 10 33.63 10.84 17.98
C ASP A 10 32.24 11.53 18.01
N HIS A 11 31.30 11.06 17.17
CA HIS A 11 30.00 11.71 16.98
C HIS A 11 28.79 10.79 17.17
N ARG A 12 28.98 9.63 17.83
CA ARG A 12 27.97 8.55 17.98
C ARG A 12 26.54 9.00 18.19
N ASN A 13 26.28 9.74 19.28
CA ASN A 13 24.90 10.10 19.63
C ASN A 13 24.28 11.01 18.56
N THR A 14 25.04 11.96 18.02
CA THR A 14 24.58 12.84 16.94
C THR A 14 24.29 12.04 15.67
N ALA A 15 25.21 11.18 15.25
CA ALA A 15 25.06 10.35 14.04
C ALA A 15 23.83 9.44 14.12
N PHE A 16 23.67 8.67 15.21
CA PHE A 16 22.54 7.76 15.37
C PHE A 16 21.20 8.49 15.55
N ILE A 17 21.14 9.62 16.26
CA ILE A 17 19.89 10.38 16.44
C ILE A 17 19.47 11.06 15.13
N SER A 18 20.41 11.67 14.38
CA SER A 18 20.11 12.28 13.08
C SER A 18 19.69 11.23 12.03
N LEU A 19 20.37 10.08 12.00
CA LEU A 19 20.00 8.98 11.09
C LEU A 19 18.63 8.38 11.46
N SER A 20 18.33 8.24 12.76
CA SER A 20 17.01 7.81 13.23
C SER A 20 15.89 8.75 12.80
N LEU A 21 16.09 10.08 12.86
CA LEU A 21 15.12 11.08 12.38
C LEU A 21 14.85 10.93 10.87
N ILE A 22 15.92 10.82 10.07
CA ILE A 22 15.82 10.74 8.61
C ILE A 22 15.13 9.43 8.19
N VAL A 23 15.52 8.29 8.77
CA VAL A 23 14.99 6.99 8.35
C VAL A 23 13.59 6.73 8.93
N SER A 24 13.22 7.26 10.10
CA SER A 24 11.81 7.17 10.55
C SER A 24 10.86 8.00 9.67
N ALA A 25 11.32 9.14 9.14
CA ALA A 25 10.56 9.94 8.16
C ALA A 25 10.34 9.23 6.81
N LEU A 26 11.11 8.17 6.51
CA LEU A 26 10.86 7.29 5.37
C LEU A 26 10.01 6.08 5.78
N ALA A 27 10.25 5.51 6.96
CA ALA A 27 9.65 4.26 7.43
C ALA A 27 8.20 4.35 7.93
N VAL A 28 7.72 5.54 8.31
CA VAL A 28 6.37 5.76 8.87
C VAL A 28 5.40 6.37 7.82
N ARG A 29 5.84 6.42 6.55
CA ARG A 29 5.01 6.80 5.39
C ARG A 29 4.03 5.68 5.00
N PRO A 30 2.82 5.99 4.51
CA PRO A 30 1.88 4.99 3.99
C PRO A 30 2.41 4.14 2.83
N ASP A 31 3.31 4.69 2.02
CA ASP A 31 3.94 4.05 0.87
C ASP A 31 5.33 3.45 1.18
N SER A 32 5.68 3.29 2.47
CA SER A 32 6.93 2.63 2.85
C SER A 32 6.89 1.14 2.50
N THR A 33 7.87 0.71 1.70
CA THR A 33 8.26 -0.71 1.61
C THR A 33 8.76 -1.22 2.97
N ILE A 34 9.05 -2.51 3.07
CA ILE A 34 9.71 -3.09 4.25
C ILE A 34 11.14 -2.54 4.49
N LEU A 35 11.82 -1.99 3.47
CA LEU A 35 13.24 -1.66 3.56
C LEU A 35 13.57 -0.50 4.51
N PRO A 36 12.86 0.65 4.50
CA PRO A 36 13.04 1.69 5.51
C PRO A 36 12.75 1.20 6.95
N LEU A 37 11.74 0.33 7.14
CA LEU A 37 11.40 -0.24 8.45
C LEU A 37 12.48 -1.21 8.96
N ILE A 38 13.06 -2.04 8.09
CA ILE A 38 14.25 -2.85 8.37
C ILE A 38 15.43 -1.92 8.73
N GLY A 39 15.61 -0.84 7.98
CA GLY A 39 16.65 0.17 8.20
C GLY A 39 16.59 0.82 9.57
N ILE A 40 15.46 1.46 9.93
CA ILE A 40 15.32 2.14 11.23
C ILE A 40 15.47 1.16 12.41
N ASN A 41 14.91 -0.05 12.31
CA ASN A 41 15.10 -1.07 13.34
C ASN A 41 16.57 -1.52 13.45
N SER A 42 17.29 -1.65 12.34
CA SER A 42 18.73 -1.98 12.34
C SER A 42 19.54 -0.89 13.06
N ILE A 43 19.27 0.38 12.72
CA ILE A 43 19.93 1.56 13.32
C ILE A 43 19.66 1.61 14.83
N LEU A 44 18.40 1.42 15.24
CA LEU A 44 17.99 1.41 16.64
C LEU A 44 18.61 0.23 17.41
N LEU A 45 18.68 -0.98 16.81
CA LEU A 45 19.31 -2.14 17.43
C LEU A 45 20.81 -1.96 17.64
N VAL A 46 21.54 -1.40 16.66
CA VAL A 46 22.98 -1.06 16.79
C VAL A 46 23.20 0.03 17.84
N TYR A 47 22.28 1.01 17.94
CA TYR A 47 22.38 2.08 18.93
C TYR A 47 21.98 1.67 20.35
N SER A 48 21.08 0.70 20.48
CA SER A 48 20.45 0.32 21.77
C SER A 48 21.42 -0.03 22.92
N PRO A 49 22.58 -0.69 22.72
CA PRO A 49 23.52 -0.97 23.80
C PRO A 49 24.17 0.30 24.35
N PHE A 50 24.29 1.34 23.53
CA PHE A 50 24.78 2.67 23.93
C PHE A 50 23.66 3.54 24.52
N LEU A 51 22.44 3.41 23.99
CA LEU A 51 21.27 4.17 24.40
C LEU A 51 20.78 3.81 25.81
N PHE A 52 20.97 2.55 26.24
CA PHE A 52 20.46 2.04 27.52
C PHE A 52 21.53 1.71 28.57
N ARG A 53 22.83 1.88 28.28
CA ARG A 53 23.92 1.69 29.26
C ARG A 53 23.79 2.66 30.44
N ALA A 54 24.40 2.33 31.57
CA ALA A 54 24.35 3.09 32.82
C ALA A 54 25.21 4.39 32.81
N ASP A 55 25.23 5.11 31.69
CA ASP A 55 25.94 6.38 31.55
C ASP A 55 25.10 7.53 32.11
N LYS A 56 25.74 8.56 32.69
CA LYS A 56 25.06 9.78 33.21
C LYS A 56 24.22 10.52 32.16
N LEU A 57 24.44 10.26 30.87
CA LEU A 57 23.75 10.89 29.76
C LEU A 57 22.59 10.04 29.19
N ARG A 58 22.34 8.83 29.73
CA ARG A 58 21.33 7.88 29.24
C ARG A 58 19.96 8.53 29.00
N THR A 59 19.37 9.14 30.03
CA THR A 59 18.03 9.73 29.95
C THR A 59 17.93 10.81 28.89
N ARG A 60 18.95 11.67 28.76
CA ARG A 60 19.01 12.71 27.72
C ARG A 60 19.03 12.10 26.32
N ASN A 61 19.85 11.08 26.11
CA ASN A 61 19.96 10.42 24.80
C ASN A 61 18.66 9.68 24.44
N VAL A 62 17.99 9.03 25.40
CA VAL A 62 16.66 8.43 25.20
C VAL A 62 15.62 9.48 24.81
N ILE A 63 15.54 10.61 25.51
CA ILE A 63 14.61 11.71 25.19
C ILE A 63 14.89 12.31 23.81
N LEU A 64 16.16 12.54 23.45
CA LEU A 64 16.53 13.05 22.13
C LEU A 64 16.23 12.05 21.01
N THR A 65 16.39 10.75 21.26
CA THR A 65 16.02 9.70 20.29
C THR A 65 14.51 9.63 20.12
N TRP A 66 13.76 9.66 21.22
CA TRP A 66 12.30 9.72 21.21
C TRP A 66 11.81 10.92 20.38
N PHE A 67 12.32 12.11 20.65
CA PHE A 67 11.97 13.34 19.95
C PHE A 67 12.30 13.27 18.45
N ALA A 68 13.46 12.68 18.10
CA ALA A 68 13.87 12.45 16.71
C ALA A 68 12.94 11.49 15.95
N LEU A 69 12.54 10.36 16.55
CA LEU A 69 11.59 9.43 15.95
C LEU A 69 10.20 10.07 15.77
N SER A 70 9.73 10.80 16.79
CA SER A 70 8.45 11.54 16.75
C SER A 70 8.44 12.59 15.64
N ILE A 71 9.50 13.40 15.51
CA ILE A 71 9.60 14.42 14.45
C ILE A 71 9.65 13.79 13.07
N GLY A 72 10.41 12.70 12.86
CA GLY A 72 10.41 12.02 11.57
C GLY A 72 9.03 11.47 11.20
N SER A 73 8.31 10.88 12.16
CA SER A 73 6.94 10.38 11.97
C SER A 73 5.90 11.49 11.72
N VAL A 74 6.12 12.70 12.24
CA VAL A 74 5.33 13.90 11.90
C VAL A 74 5.61 14.32 10.46
N PHE A 75 6.89 14.41 10.06
CA PHE A 75 7.26 14.79 8.69
C PHE A 75 6.68 13.84 7.63
N SER A 76 6.63 12.53 7.90
CA SER A 76 6.07 11.54 6.97
C SER A 76 4.54 11.60 6.79
N ARG A 77 3.83 12.39 7.62
CA ARG A 77 2.36 12.52 7.64
C ARG A 77 1.89 13.99 7.62
N LEU A 78 2.82 14.91 7.35
CA LEU A 78 2.62 16.36 7.52
C LEU A 78 1.46 16.90 6.68
N HIS A 79 1.39 16.53 5.39
CA HIS A 79 0.38 17.02 4.45
C HIS A 79 -1.04 16.70 4.91
N ALA A 80 -1.36 15.40 5.02
CA ALA A 80 -2.65 14.91 5.52
C ALA A 80 -3.08 15.53 6.85
N SER A 81 -2.13 15.75 7.78
CA SER A 81 -2.47 16.34 9.08
C SER A 81 -2.89 17.80 8.99
N ILE A 82 -2.30 18.61 8.11
CA ILE A 82 -2.63 20.04 7.98
C ILE A 82 -4.11 20.24 7.60
N GLN A 83 -4.71 19.30 6.88
CA GLN A 83 -6.12 19.32 6.46
C GLN A 83 -7.08 18.54 7.39
N ALA A 84 -6.56 17.67 8.27
CA ALA A 84 -7.38 16.74 9.06
C ALA A 84 -8.22 17.37 10.18
N LEU A 85 -7.95 18.61 10.61
CA LEU A 85 -8.75 19.34 11.60
C LEU A 85 -8.88 20.81 11.21
N SER A 86 -9.95 21.46 11.71
CA SER A 86 -10.24 22.89 11.52
C SER A 86 -9.13 23.85 11.97
N THR A 87 -8.18 23.39 12.80
CA THR A 87 -6.98 24.14 13.14
C THR A 87 -5.72 23.33 12.82
N PRO A 88 -4.88 23.74 11.86
CA PRO A 88 -3.66 23.02 11.51
C PRO A 88 -2.71 22.84 12.71
N GLY A 89 -2.61 23.85 13.59
CA GLY A 89 -1.80 23.76 14.81
C GLY A 89 -2.28 22.68 15.79
N GLY A 90 -3.60 22.49 15.92
CA GLY A 90 -4.18 21.42 16.73
C GLY A 90 -3.88 20.04 16.15
N SER A 91 -3.98 19.90 14.83
CA SER A 91 -3.66 18.63 14.14
C SER A 91 -2.18 18.27 14.22
N LEU A 92 -1.28 19.24 14.02
CA LEU A 92 0.17 19.04 14.18
C LEU A 92 0.53 18.64 15.62
N ALA A 93 -0.14 19.20 16.62
CA ALA A 93 0.03 18.77 18.02
C ALA A 93 -0.48 17.34 18.23
N ALA A 94 -1.67 16.99 17.74
CA ALA A 94 -2.23 15.63 17.83
C ALA A 94 -1.36 14.58 17.11
N LEU A 95 -0.83 14.91 15.92
CA LEU A 95 0.10 14.06 15.18
C LEU A 95 1.43 13.92 15.93
N PHE A 96 1.95 14.98 16.55
CA PHE A 96 3.17 14.88 17.37
C PHE A 96 2.97 14.05 18.63
N PHE A 97 1.85 14.21 19.35
CA PHE A 97 1.56 13.41 20.55
C PHE A 97 1.34 11.93 20.22
N SER A 98 0.57 11.61 19.18
CA SER A 98 0.39 10.23 18.73
C SER A 98 1.71 9.61 18.25
N SER A 99 2.48 10.31 17.40
CA SER A 99 3.83 9.90 17.00
C SER A 99 4.77 9.71 18.20
N GLY A 100 4.62 10.54 19.23
CA GLY A 100 5.32 10.43 20.51
C GLY A 100 4.98 9.16 21.27
N THR A 101 3.70 8.81 21.38
CA THR A 101 3.26 7.55 22.00
C THR A 101 3.81 6.33 21.24
N LEU A 102 3.71 6.31 19.91
CA LEU A 102 4.27 5.22 19.09
C LEU A 102 5.80 5.12 19.19
N SER A 103 6.49 6.26 19.27
CA SER A 103 7.95 6.31 19.49
C SER A 103 8.35 5.85 20.90
N ALA A 104 7.53 6.11 21.91
CA ALA A 104 7.75 5.63 23.28
C ALA A 104 7.54 4.11 23.39
N ILE A 105 6.51 3.57 22.71
CA ILE A 105 6.29 2.13 22.57
C ILE A 105 7.48 1.47 21.87
N THR A 106 7.90 2.00 20.71
CA THR A 106 9.07 1.55 19.94
C THR A 106 10.34 1.45 20.81
N LEU A 107 10.67 2.52 21.55
CA LEU A 107 11.84 2.53 22.43
C LEU A 107 11.70 1.62 23.66
N THR A 108 10.47 1.35 24.11
CA THR A 108 10.19 0.41 25.21
C THR A 108 10.40 -1.03 24.77
N THR A 109 9.88 -1.41 23.59
CA THR A 109 10.10 -2.73 22.98
C THR A 109 11.58 -2.96 22.65
N LEU A 110 12.28 -1.92 22.14
CA LEU A 110 13.73 -1.94 21.97
C LEU A 110 14.46 -2.15 23.30
N PHE A 111 14.11 -1.41 24.36
CA PHE A 111 14.71 -1.57 25.70
C PHE A 111 14.54 -2.99 26.24
N PHE A 112 13.36 -3.58 26.11
CA PHE A 112 13.14 -4.98 26.51
C PHE A 112 13.99 -5.93 25.66
N GLY A 113 13.98 -5.80 24.33
CA GLY A 113 14.81 -6.59 23.42
C GLY A 113 16.29 -6.60 23.83
N THR A 114 16.90 -5.41 23.97
CA THR A 114 18.29 -5.25 24.43
C THR A 114 18.53 -5.88 25.80
N LYS A 115 17.61 -5.68 26.76
CA LYS A 115 17.71 -6.19 28.13
C LYS A 115 17.57 -7.72 28.23
N TYR A 116 16.84 -8.35 27.29
CA TYR A 116 16.78 -9.81 27.18
C TYR A 116 17.99 -10.36 26.42
N GLN A 117 18.39 -9.75 25.30
CA GLN A 117 19.58 -10.16 24.52
C GLN A 117 20.86 -10.16 25.35
N GLY A 118 21.02 -9.20 26.27
CA GLY A 118 22.15 -9.14 27.20
C GLY A 118 22.16 -10.20 28.31
N ARG A 119 21.19 -11.13 28.37
CA ARG A 119 21.17 -12.21 29.38
C ARG A 119 22.04 -13.39 28.94
N PRO A 120 23.11 -13.76 29.68
CA PRO A 120 23.99 -14.86 29.28
C PRO A 120 23.28 -16.22 29.26
N SER A 121 22.22 -16.40 30.06
CA SER A 121 21.47 -17.66 30.16
C SER A 121 20.64 -18.04 28.94
N LEU A 122 20.35 -17.09 28.02
CA LEU A 122 19.62 -17.36 26.78
C LEU A 122 20.50 -18.07 25.75
N SER A 123 19.91 -19.00 25.00
CA SER A 123 20.58 -19.64 23.85
C SER A 123 20.85 -18.62 22.73
N PRO A 124 21.88 -18.82 21.88
CA PRO A 124 22.14 -17.92 20.75
C PRO A 124 20.94 -17.75 19.81
N TRP A 125 20.17 -18.82 19.57
CA TRP A 125 18.93 -18.75 18.79
C TRP A 125 17.89 -17.84 19.46
N SER A 126 17.67 -18.02 20.77
CA SER A 126 16.75 -17.17 21.55
C SER A 126 17.18 -15.70 21.55
N ARG A 127 18.48 -15.39 21.49
CA ARG A 127 18.97 -14.01 21.43
C ARG A 127 18.71 -13.34 20.07
N VAL A 128 18.73 -14.09 18.97
CA VAL A 128 18.40 -13.51 17.65
C VAL A 128 16.89 -13.43 17.41
N THR A 129 16.07 -14.32 17.99
CA THR A 129 14.62 -14.33 17.79
C THR A 129 13.79 -13.53 18.82
N ILE A 130 14.33 -13.19 20.00
CA ILE A 130 13.60 -12.43 21.05
C ILE A 130 13.11 -11.06 20.57
N PHE A 131 13.94 -10.26 19.91
CA PHE A 131 13.53 -8.91 19.46
C PHE A 131 12.45 -8.99 18.36
N PRO A 132 12.61 -9.82 17.32
CA PRO A 132 11.54 -10.05 16.34
C PRO A 132 10.21 -10.49 16.98
N ALA A 133 10.26 -11.37 17.99
CA ALA A 133 9.06 -11.80 18.70
C ALA A 133 8.41 -10.65 19.49
N LEU A 134 9.21 -9.85 20.20
CA LEU A 134 8.72 -8.67 20.92
C LEU A 134 8.16 -7.60 19.97
N TRP A 135 8.77 -7.38 18.80
CA TRP A 135 8.30 -6.42 17.79
C TRP A 135 6.92 -6.79 17.24
N ALA A 136 6.80 -8.00 16.67
CA ALA A 136 5.53 -8.49 16.13
C ALA A 136 4.41 -8.53 17.19
N THR A 137 4.71 -9.01 18.40
CA THR A 137 3.73 -9.02 19.50
C THR A 137 3.32 -7.61 19.91
N THR A 138 4.25 -6.64 19.92
CA THR A 138 3.94 -5.24 20.23
C THR A 138 2.93 -4.69 19.23
N TRP A 139 3.21 -4.78 17.93
CA TRP A 139 2.37 -4.13 16.92
C TRP A 139 1.03 -4.83 16.71
N CYS A 140 0.99 -6.16 16.80
CA CYS A 140 -0.25 -6.92 16.92
C CYS A 140 -1.09 -6.48 18.14
N THR A 141 -0.46 -6.26 19.31
CA THR A 141 -1.19 -5.80 20.50
C THR A 141 -1.68 -4.35 20.33
N ILE A 142 -0.87 -3.47 19.75
CA ILE A 142 -1.25 -2.07 19.51
C ILE A 142 -2.35 -1.95 18.47
N SER A 143 -2.40 -2.79 17.42
CA SER A 143 -3.51 -2.75 16.46
C SER A 143 -4.84 -3.24 17.03
N HIS A 144 -4.85 -4.00 18.13
CA HIS A 144 -6.08 -4.35 18.88
C HIS A 144 -6.48 -3.29 19.91
N LEU A 145 -5.51 -2.58 20.50
CA LEU A 145 -5.76 -1.54 21.52
C LEU A 145 -6.04 -0.15 20.95
N ASN A 146 -5.76 0.07 19.67
CA ASN A 146 -5.88 1.38 19.02
C ASN A 146 -7.11 1.41 18.11
N PRO A 147 -8.07 2.35 18.27
CA PRO A 147 -9.29 2.37 17.47
C PRO A 147 -9.06 2.62 15.96
N VAL A 148 -7.90 3.16 15.54
CA VAL A 148 -7.53 3.23 14.11
C VAL A 148 -6.70 2.03 13.62
N GLY A 149 -6.63 0.97 14.43
CA GLY A 149 -6.00 -0.30 14.10
C GLY A 149 -4.57 -0.18 13.59
N HIS A 150 -4.29 -0.78 12.44
CA HIS A 150 -2.95 -0.87 11.86
C HIS A 150 -2.40 0.47 11.32
N LEU A 151 -3.22 1.49 11.05
CA LEU A 151 -2.78 2.80 10.52
C LEU A 151 -1.82 3.55 11.47
N ALA A 152 -1.92 3.25 12.77
CA ALA A 152 -1.09 3.79 13.85
C ALA A 152 -0.11 2.74 14.41
N THR A 153 0.36 1.82 13.55
CA THR A 153 1.47 0.89 13.86
C THR A 153 2.72 1.23 13.03
N TRP A 154 3.87 0.67 13.41
CA TRP A 154 5.08 0.66 12.55
C TRP A 154 5.16 -0.64 11.74
N SER A 155 4.04 -1.04 11.13
CA SER A 155 3.92 -2.19 10.24
C SER A 155 3.79 -1.73 8.79
N ALA A 156 4.37 -2.47 7.84
CA ALA A 156 4.25 -2.14 6.42
C ALA A 156 3.00 -2.80 5.81
N ALA A 157 2.03 -1.99 5.40
CA ALA A 157 0.85 -2.48 4.68
C ALA A 157 1.18 -2.98 3.26
N GLN A 158 2.28 -2.52 2.65
CA GLN A 158 2.58 -2.76 1.24
C GLN A 158 2.90 -4.23 0.94
N THR A 159 1.95 -4.95 0.36
CA THR A 159 2.03 -6.40 0.14
C THR A 159 3.00 -6.87 -0.95
N ASN A 160 3.54 -5.95 -1.77
CA ASN A 160 4.44 -6.26 -2.88
C ASN A 160 5.90 -6.48 -2.41
N ASP A 161 6.13 -7.49 -1.58
CA ASP A 161 7.46 -7.96 -1.18
C ASP A 161 7.62 -9.48 -1.40
N ALA A 162 8.85 -9.99 -1.29
CA ALA A 162 9.16 -11.42 -1.44
C ALA A 162 8.56 -12.33 -0.36
N TYR A 163 7.75 -11.78 0.55
CA TYR A 163 7.10 -12.48 1.66
C TYR A 163 5.56 -12.39 1.60
N GLY A 164 4.97 -11.70 0.62
CA GLY A 164 3.51 -11.56 0.47
C GLY A 164 2.77 -12.90 0.43
N TRP A 165 3.40 -13.97 -0.08
CA TRP A 165 2.87 -15.33 -0.06
C TRP A 165 2.58 -15.89 1.34
N LEU A 166 3.15 -15.30 2.40
CA LEU A 166 2.90 -15.68 3.80
C LEU A 166 1.66 -15.01 4.40
N ILE A 167 1.13 -13.94 3.80
CA ILE A 167 0.02 -13.15 4.36
C ILE A 167 -1.23 -14.02 4.64
N PRO A 168 -1.68 -14.94 3.76
CA PRO A 168 -2.78 -15.88 4.05
C PRO A 168 -2.54 -16.85 5.23
N PHE A 169 -1.28 -17.02 5.65
CA PHE A 169 -0.87 -18.01 6.65
C PHE A 169 -0.57 -17.42 8.03
N ILE A 170 0.01 -16.22 8.08
CA ILE A 170 0.51 -15.60 9.33
C ILE A 170 0.19 -14.10 9.45
N GLY A 171 -0.52 -13.51 8.48
CA GLY A 171 -1.00 -12.13 8.54
C GLY A 171 0.10 -11.05 8.70
N PRO A 172 -0.29 -9.82 9.09
CA PRO A 172 0.65 -8.70 9.25
C PRO A 172 1.67 -8.92 10.37
N ALA A 173 1.30 -9.59 11.47
CA ALA A 173 2.23 -9.87 12.57
C ALA A 173 3.39 -10.79 12.12
N GLY A 174 3.17 -11.66 11.14
CA GLY A 174 4.21 -12.43 10.47
C GLY A 174 5.22 -11.57 9.69
N ARG A 175 4.73 -10.56 8.95
CA ARG A 175 5.59 -9.56 8.29
C ARG A 175 6.40 -8.75 9.29
N ASP A 176 5.79 -8.30 10.38
CA ASP A 176 6.50 -7.54 11.43
C ASP A 176 7.67 -8.35 12.01
N TRP A 177 7.49 -9.66 12.20
CA TRP A 177 8.58 -10.54 12.61
C TRP A 177 9.72 -10.58 11.57
N ILE A 178 9.40 -10.68 10.28
CA ILE A 178 10.38 -10.71 9.18
C ILE A 178 11.17 -9.39 9.11
N ILE A 179 10.49 -8.24 9.20
CA ILE A 179 11.11 -6.90 9.26
C ILE A 179 12.13 -6.83 10.40
N ALA A 180 11.71 -7.22 11.60
CA ALA A 180 12.59 -7.18 12.78
C ALA A 180 13.70 -8.25 12.74
N ALA A 181 13.47 -9.40 12.11
CA ALA A 181 14.46 -10.46 11.95
C ALA A 181 15.59 -10.04 10.99
N TRP A 182 15.24 -9.41 9.86
CA TRP A 182 16.23 -8.75 8.99
C TRP A 182 17.00 -7.65 9.71
N ALA A 183 16.30 -6.85 10.53
CA ALA A 183 16.96 -5.82 11.33
C ALA A 183 17.97 -6.38 12.35
N VAL A 184 17.69 -7.55 12.96
CA VAL A 184 18.67 -8.26 13.80
C VAL A 184 19.86 -8.74 12.99
N VAL A 185 19.65 -9.35 11.82
CA VAL A 185 20.74 -9.82 10.94
C VAL A 185 21.67 -8.66 10.57
N ILE A 186 21.13 -7.54 10.10
CA ILE A 186 21.91 -6.36 9.73
C ILE A 186 22.60 -5.74 10.95
N ALA A 187 21.92 -5.63 12.09
CA ALA A 187 22.53 -5.10 13.31
C ALA A 187 23.69 -5.96 13.85
N GLN A 188 23.61 -7.29 13.73
CA GLN A 188 24.73 -8.18 14.08
C GLN A 188 25.91 -8.05 13.09
N ILE A 189 25.64 -7.86 11.78
CA ILE A 189 26.69 -7.63 10.77
C ILE A 189 27.40 -6.29 10.98
N ILE A 190 26.65 -5.21 11.26
CA ILE A 190 27.23 -3.91 11.62
C ILE A 190 27.98 -4.03 12.95
N GLY A 191 27.47 -4.80 13.91
CA GLY A 191 28.10 -5.07 15.19
C GLY A 191 29.44 -5.79 15.07
N SER A 192 29.54 -6.84 14.25
CA SER A 192 30.80 -7.57 14.04
C SER A 192 31.83 -6.73 13.27
N TRP A 193 31.39 -5.94 12.27
CA TRP A 193 32.26 -4.96 11.60
C TRP A 193 32.75 -3.85 12.56
N TYR A 194 31.90 -3.39 13.48
CA TYR A 194 32.25 -2.40 14.51
C TYR A 194 33.15 -2.97 15.63
N ILE A 195 33.17 -4.29 15.86
CA ILE A 195 34.17 -4.93 16.72
C ILE A 195 35.48 -5.14 15.93
N GLY A 196 35.38 -5.59 14.67
CA GLY A 196 36.51 -6.02 13.86
C GLY A 196 36.90 -7.48 14.12
N PRO A 197 37.94 -7.99 13.44
CA PRO A 197 38.53 -9.27 13.82
C PRO A 197 39.09 -9.18 15.25
N LEU A 198 38.88 -10.22 16.04
CA LEU A 198 39.53 -10.36 17.35
C LEU A 198 40.99 -10.76 17.13
N ASP A 199 41.94 -9.96 17.58
CA ASP A 199 43.37 -10.31 17.50
C ASP A 199 43.65 -11.52 18.40
N PRO A 200 44.08 -12.67 17.86
CA PRO A 200 44.20 -13.92 18.62
C PRO A 200 45.36 -13.90 19.63
N PHE A 201 46.17 -12.84 19.65
CA PHE A 201 47.33 -12.68 20.51
C PHE A 201 47.08 -11.81 21.75
N GLU A 202 46.01 -11.00 21.79
CA GLU A 202 45.71 -10.17 22.97
C GLU A 202 45.01 -10.94 24.09
N PHE A 203 44.27 -12.01 23.75
CA PHE A 203 43.50 -12.81 24.71
C PHE A 203 44.32 -13.97 25.28
N GLY A 204 44.95 -13.73 26.43
CA GLY A 204 45.65 -14.77 27.20
C GLY A 204 44.74 -15.96 27.56
N PRO A 205 45.31 -17.17 27.74
CA PRO A 205 44.57 -18.45 27.73
C PRO A 205 43.66 -18.73 28.95
N ILE A 206 43.36 -17.71 29.76
CA ILE A 206 42.67 -17.85 31.06
C ILE A 206 41.17 -17.53 30.96
N GLN A 207 40.69 -16.89 29.88
CA GLN A 207 39.28 -16.50 29.79
C GLN A 207 38.66 -16.55 28.38
N GLN A 208 38.91 -17.63 27.64
CA GLN A 208 38.11 -18.03 26.46
C GLN A 208 36.71 -18.58 26.80
N ASP A 209 36.28 -18.43 28.06
CA ASP A 209 35.03 -18.99 28.57
C ASP A 209 33.81 -18.17 28.08
N HIS A 210 33.37 -18.52 26.87
CA HIS A 210 32.06 -18.17 26.30
C HIS A 210 31.85 -16.68 25.98
N THR A 211 32.77 -16.08 25.21
CA THR A 211 32.36 -15.12 24.17
C THR A 211 31.41 -15.83 23.20
N HIS A 212 30.12 -15.83 23.55
CA HIS A 212 29.09 -16.53 22.80
C HIS A 212 28.85 -15.86 21.46
N ASP A 213 29.55 -16.34 20.43
CA ASP A 213 29.29 -15.94 19.04
C ASP A 213 27.85 -16.26 18.66
N ASN A 214 27.04 -15.21 18.49
CA ASN A 214 25.74 -15.31 17.86
C ASN A 214 25.87 -15.48 16.33
N ILE A 215 27.09 -15.43 15.78
CA ILE A 215 27.42 -15.52 14.35
C ILE A 215 26.72 -16.73 13.67
N PRO A 216 26.89 -17.99 14.12
CA PRO A 216 26.18 -19.13 13.52
C PRO A 216 24.66 -19.02 13.59
N ALA A 217 24.10 -18.55 14.71
CA ALA A 217 22.64 -18.37 14.85
C ALA A 217 22.11 -17.25 13.92
N THR A 218 22.89 -16.19 13.71
CA THR A 218 22.58 -15.09 12.80
C THR A 218 22.67 -15.54 11.35
N GLY A 219 23.68 -16.34 10.99
CA GLY A 219 23.82 -16.93 9.66
C GLY A 219 22.68 -17.89 9.32
N ILE A 220 22.27 -18.73 10.29
CA ILE A 220 21.08 -19.60 10.14
C ILE A 220 19.81 -18.75 9.98
N LEU A 221 19.64 -17.68 10.76
CA LEU A 221 18.50 -16.78 10.62
C LEU A 221 18.46 -16.12 9.23
N ALA A 222 19.58 -15.55 8.77
CA ALA A 222 19.70 -14.97 7.43
C ALA A 222 19.40 -15.99 6.32
N LEU A 223 19.95 -17.19 6.42
CA LEU A 223 19.67 -18.29 5.46
C LEU A 223 18.20 -18.71 5.48
N SER A 224 17.54 -18.70 6.64
CA SER A 224 16.10 -18.99 6.72
C SER A 224 15.24 -17.86 6.13
N LEU A 225 15.63 -16.59 6.30
CA LEU A 225 14.95 -15.44 5.70
C LEU A 225 15.11 -15.40 4.18
N PHE A 226 16.28 -15.76 3.65
CA PHE A 226 16.47 -15.96 2.20
C PHE A 226 15.66 -17.16 1.69
N SER A 227 15.68 -18.29 2.41
CA SER A 227 14.87 -19.48 2.05
C SER A 227 13.37 -19.19 2.02
N LEU A 228 12.87 -18.35 2.94
CA LEU A 228 11.47 -17.90 2.97
C LEU A 228 11.10 -16.92 1.83
N ALA A 229 12.08 -16.31 1.16
CA ALA A 229 11.85 -15.48 -0.02
C ALA A 229 11.75 -16.32 -1.31
N VAL A 230 12.37 -17.50 -1.37
CA VAL A 230 12.40 -18.35 -2.58
C VAL A 230 11.00 -18.69 -3.14
N PRO A 231 9.95 -18.98 -2.33
CA PRO A 231 8.63 -19.29 -2.87
C PRO A 231 7.97 -18.15 -3.65
N SER A 232 8.35 -16.89 -3.45
CA SER A 232 7.82 -15.76 -4.23
C SER A 232 8.20 -15.81 -5.72
N TYR A 233 9.27 -16.53 -6.09
CA TYR A 233 9.68 -16.76 -7.48
C TYR A 233 8.97 -17.96 -8.14
N VAL A 234 8.09 -18.65 -7.41
CA VAL A 234 7.38 -19.86 -7.86
C VAL A 234 5.86 -19.67 -7.76
N PHE A 235 5.40 -19.08 -6.65
CA PHE A 235 4.02 -18.62 -6.48
C PHE A 235 3.82 -17.29 -7.19
N ASN A 236 3.69 -17.35 -8.51
CA ASN A 236 3.25 -16.23 -9.34
C ASN A 236 1.86 -15.77 -8.89
N GLY A 237 1.81 -14.78 -7.99
CA GLY A 237 0.61 -14.05 -7.60
C GLY A 237 0.13 -13.12 -8.72
N LEU A 238 -0.02 -13.66 -9.93
CA LEU A 238 -0.55 -12.94 -11.09
C LEU A 238 -2.08 -12.99 -11.08
N PRO A 239 -2.76 -11.95 -11.60
CA PRO A 239 -4.21 -11.92 -11.67
C PRO A 239 -4.76 -13.08 -12.52
N LEU A 240 -5.84 -13.71 -12.05
CA LEU A 240 -6.55 -14.72 -12.84
C LEU A 240 -7.10 -14.08 -14.12
N PRO A 241 -7.00 -14.77 -15.29
CA PRO A 241 -7.37 -14.21 -16.58
C PRO A 241 -8.85 -13.87 -16.66
N ALA A 242 -9.17 -12.64 -17.05
CA ALA A 242 -10.53 -12.14 -17.24
C ALA A 242 -11.14 -12.49 -18.62
N SER A 243 -10.58 -13.49 -19.33
CA SER A 243 -10.99 -13.83 -20.70
C SER A 243 -12.22 -14.75 -20.73
N GLY A 244 -13.08 -14.55 -21.73
CA GLY A 244 -14.15 -15.51 -22.07
C GLY A 244 -13.62 -16.87 -22.55
N SER A 245 -12.32 -17.01 -22.84
CA SER A 245 -11.68 -18.28 -23.18
C SER A 245 -11.30 -19.15 -21.98
N THR A 246 -11.24 -18.59 -20.76
CA THR A 246 -10.79 -19.28 -19.53
C THR A 246 -11.94 -19.57 -18.57
N LEU A 247 -13.15 -19.79 -19.10
CA LEU A 247 -14.39 -20.00 -18.33
C LEU A 247 -14.36 -21.26 -17.45
N ASP A 248 -13.46 -22.20 -17.72
CA ASP A 248 -13.20 -23.42 -16.95
C ASP A 248 -12.46 -23.15 -15.63
N ILE A 249 -11.48 -22.24 -15.64
CA ILE A 249 -10.65 -21.86 -14.49
C ILE A 249 -11.16 -20.59 -13.78
N SER A 250 -11.93 -19.76 -14.50
CA SER A 250 -12.32 -18.41 -14.07
C SER A 250 -13.75 -18.03 -14.44
N THR A 251 -14.29 -17.04 -13.74
CA THR A 251 -15.52 -16.33 -14.09
C THR A 251 -15.17 -14.85 -14.25
N PRO A 252 -15.23 -14.28 -15.47
CA PRO A 252 -15.02 -12.85 -15.65
C PRO A 252 -16.20 -12.08 -15.03
N LEU A 253 -15.90 -11.18 -14.10
CA LEU A 253 -16.84 -10.26 -13.48
C LEU A 253 -16.40 -8.82 -13.80
N THR A 254 -17.24 -8.06 -14.49
CA THR A 254 -17.02 -6.62 -14.66
C THR A 254 -17.61 -5.88 -13.47
N VAL A 255 -16.75 -5.20 -12.72
CA VAL A 255 -17.07 -4.32 -11.60
C VAL A 255 -16.91 -2.86 -12.00
N GLY A 256 -17.59 -1.95 -11.31
CA GLY A 256 -17.42 -0.50 -11.50
C GLY A 256 -17.60 0.29 -10.21
N CYS A 257 -16.96 1.45 -10.15
CA CYS A 257 -17.05 2.41 -9.05
C CYS A 257 -17.57 3.75 -9.60
N VAL A 258 -18.56 4.32 -8.92
CA VAL A 258 -19.32 5.51 -9.39
C VAL A 258 -18.77 6.74 -8.68
N LEU A 259 -18.04 7.57 -9.41
CA LEU A 259 -17.43 8.81 -8.91
C LEU A 259 -17.83 9.95 -9.86
N PRO A 260 -19.06 10.49 -9.73
CA PRO A 260 -19.61 11.48 -10.66
C PRO A 260 -18.67 12.71 -10.77
N PRO A 261 -18.14 13.04 -11.96
CA PRO A 261 -17.15 14.11 -12.10
C PRO A 261 -17.80 15.49 -12.11
N TYR A 262 -17.16 16.46 -11.45
CA TYR A 262 -17.64 17.84 -11.35
C TYR A 262 -17.88 18.47 -12.73
N ASP A 263 -17.05 18.14 -13.74
CA ASP A 263 -17.17 18.69 -15.10
C ASP A 263 -18.45 18.27 -15.84
N ARG A 264 -19.14 17.22 -15.36
CA ARG A 264 -20.41 16.72 -15.93
C ARG A 264 -21.65 17.27 -15.19
N TYR A 265 -21.52 17.52 -13.89
CA TYR A 265 -22.65 17.84 -12.99
C TYR A 265 -22.62 19.28 -12.45
N HIS A 266 -21.47 19.95 -12.53
CA HIS A 266 -21.22 21.36 -12.17
C HIS A 266 -21.51 21.76 -10.71
N HIS A 267 -21.64 20.78 -9.80
CA HIS A 267 -21.86 21.02 -8.37
C HIS A 267 -21.08 20.02 -7.51
N HIS A 268 -20.70 20.41 -6.29
CA HIS A 268 -19.87 19.59 -5.39
C HIS A 268 -20.66 18.66 -4.46
N VAL A 269 -21.95 18.94 -4.24
CA VAL A 269 -22.82 18.17 -3.32
C VAL A 269 -23.74 17.27 -4.16
N LEU A 270 -23.15 16.16 -4.63
CA LEU A 270 -23.81 15.20 -5.53
C LEU A 270 -25.11 14.66 -4.92
N THR A 271 -26.16 14.56 -5.74
CA THR A 271 -27.48 14.07 -5.33
C THR A 271 -27.69 12.60 -5.72
N LEU A 272 -28.77 12.01 -5.20
CA LEU A 272 -29.22 10.66 -5.58
C LEU A 272 -29.37 10.49 -7.10
N ASP A 273 -29.90 11.49 -7.81
CA ASP A 273 -30.10 11.40 -9.26
C ASP A 273 -28.80 11.48 -10.06
N ASP A 274 -27.75 12.15 -9.55
CA ASP A 274 -26.44 12.20 -10.20
C ASP A 274 -25.74 10.84 -10.10
N TYR A 275 -25.77 10.20 -8.92
CA TYR A 275 -25.28 8.83 -8.75
C TYR A 275 -26.07 7.82 -9.58
N ILE A 276 -27.39 7.99 -9.74
CA ILE A 276 -28.18 7.13 -10.62
C ILE A 276 -27.80 7.38 -12.09
N ALA A 277 -27.70 8.63 -12.55
CA ALA A 277 -27.34 8.96 -13.93
C ALA A 277 -25.95 8.41 -14.31
N GLU A 278 -24.97 8.58 -13.42
CA GLU A 278 -23.60 8.07 -13.62
C GLU A 278 -23.57 6.52 -13.56
N SER A 279 -24.38 5.90 -12.70
CA SER A 279 -24.56 4.44 -12.71
C SER A 279 -25.22 3.96 -14.01
N SER A 280 -26.21 4.71 -14.52
CA SER A 280 -26.92 4.40 -15.76
C SER A 280 -26.03 4.50 -17.00
N HIS A 281 -24.98 5.33 -16.94
CA HIS A 281 -23.91 5.40 -17.93
C HIS A 281 -23.06 4.11 -17.93
N ILE A 282 -22.71 3.55 -16.76
CA ILE A 282 -21.81 2.38 -16.65
C ILE A 282 -22.49 0.99 -16.57
N GLN A 283 -23.80 0.92 -16.27
CA GLN A 283 -24.55 -0.36 -16.09
C GLN A 283 -24.51 -1.31 -17.31
N SER A 284 -24.31 -0.75 -18.50
CA SER A 284 -24.18 -1.51 -19.75
C SER A 284 -22.96 -2.45 -19.74
N GLN A 285 -21.92 -2.09 -19.00
CA GLN A 285 -20.63 -2.79 -18.93
C GLN A 285 -20.41 -3.44 -17.56
N ALA A 286 -20.62 -2.71 -16.46
CA ALA A 286 -20.43 -3.18 -15.09
C ALA A 286 -21.64 -3.98 -14.59
N LYS A 287 -21.41 -5.18 -14.03
CA LYS A 287 -22.44 -6.07 -13.46
C LYS A 287 -22.60 -5.96 -11.95
N LEU A 288 -21.57 -5.47 -11.28
CA LEU A 288 -21.62 -5.05 -9.89
C LEU A 288 -21.03 -3.63 -9.80
N ILE A 289 -21.87 -2.69 -9.41
CA ILE A 289 -21.58 -1.26 -9.30
C ILE A 289 -21.45 -0.94 -7.82
N LEU A 290 -20.49 -0.10 -7.43
CA LEU A 290 -20.32 0.38 -6.06
C LEU A 290 -20.32 1.91 -6.02
N TRP A 291 -21.07 2.49 -5.09
CA TRP A 291 -21.03 3.91 -4.75
C TRP A 291 -20.10 4.14 -3.54
N PRO A 292 -19.42 5.28 -3.44
CA PRO A 292 -18.51 5.60 -2.34
C PRO A 292 -19.25 5.82 -1.01
N GLU A 293 -18.50 5.88 0.09
CA GLU A 293 -19.05 6.00 1.45
C GLU A 293 -19.85 7.29 1.62
N GLY A 294 -21.09 7.16 2.11
CA GLY A 294 -21.98 8.30 2.30
C GLY A 294 -22.27 9.05 0.98
N ALA A 295 -22.42 8.33 -0.13
CA ALA A 295 -22.80 8.89 -1.42
C ALA A 295 -24.16 9.61 -1.37
N VAL A 296 -25.10 9.10 -0.58
CA VAL A 296 -26.43 9.68 -0.36
C VAL A 296 -26.76 9.71 1.14
N THR A 297 -27.60 10.65 1.56
CA THR A 297 -28.07 10.77 2.95
C THR A 297 -29.60 10.69 2.99
N PHE A 298 -30.13 9.93 3.95
CA PHE A 298 -31.56 9.77 4.18
C PHE A 298 -31.94 10.24 5.59
N ASN A 299 -33.07 10.91 5.71
CA ASN A 299 -33.60 11.46 6.95
C ASN A 299 -34.54 10.46 7.66
N SER A 300 -35.05 9.45 6.94
CA SER A 300 -35.81 8.34 7.50
C SER A 300 -35.65 7.03 6.71
N ILE A 301 -36.12 5.93 7.30
CA ILE A 301 -36.11 4.59 6.68
C ILE A 301 -37.03 4.54 5.45
N GLU A 302 -38.15 5.26 5.47
CA GLU A 302 -39.08 5.37 4.35
C GLU A 302 -38.45 6.12 3.17
N GLU A 303 -37.69 7.19 3.44
CA GLU A 303 -36.93 7.89 2.40
C GLU A 303 -35.90 6.96 1.75
N ARG A 304 -35.19 6.15 2.56
CA ARG A 304 -34.23 5.15 2.06
C ARG A 304 -34.91 4.09 1.18
N GLU A 305 -36.04 3.50 1.57
CA GLU A 305 -36.70 2.49 0.74
C GLU A 305 -37.35 3.08 -0.52
N ASN A 306 -37.87 4.31 -0.47
CA ASN A 306 -38.36 5.04 -1.65
C ASN A 306 -37.22 5.31 -2.65
N ALA A 307 -36.06 5.76 -2.15
CA ALA A 307 -34.85 5.90 -2.95
C ALA A 307 -34.41 4.54 -3.54
N PHE A 308 -34.43 3.47 -2.75
CA PHE A 308 -34.10 2.13 -3.25
C PHE A 308 -35.08 1.65 -4.33
N SER A 309 -36.39 1.96 -4.26
CA SER A 309 -37.33 1.69 -5.36
C SER A 309 -36.93 2.45 -6.63
N THR A 310 -36.69 3.76 -6.49
CA THR A 310 -36.25 4.63 -7.58
C THR A 310 -34.99 4.11 -8.28
N ILE A 311 -34.04 3.55 -7.53
CA ILE A 311 -32.82 2.95 -8.09
C ILE A 311 -33.12 1.59 -8.76
N ARG A 312 -33.95 0.73 -8.15
CA ARG A 312 -34.41 -0.57 -8.74
C ARG A 312 -35.15 -0.36 -10.07
N GLU A 313 -35.85 0.77 -10.23
CA GLU A 313 -36.58 1.15 -11.44
C GLU A 313 -35.67 1.76 -12.52
N LYS A 314 -34.73 2.63 -12.15
CA LYS A 314 -33.84 3.33 -13.10
C LYS A 314 -32.61 2.51 -13.54
N ILE A 315 -32.18 1.52 -12.76
CA ILE A 315 -30.96 0.71 -13.05
C ILE A 315 -31.32 -0.76 -13.29
N SER A 316 -30.97 -1.27 -14.47
CA SER A 316 -31.36 -2.58 -14.97
C SER A 316 -30.17 -3.45 -15.35
N GLY A 317 -30.31 -4.78 -15.21
CA GLY A 317 -29.32 -5.76 -15.65
C GLY A 317 -28.02 -5.85 -14.84
N SER A 318 -27.93 -5.13 -13.72
CA SER A 318 -26.75 -5.05 -12.83
C SER A 318 -27.17 -4.91 -11.35
N TYR A 319 -26.26 -5.20 -10.43
CA TYR A 319 -26.43 -4.98 -9.00
C TYR A 319 -25.68 -3.71 -8.57
N VAL A 320 -26.22 -2.97 -7.59
CA VAL A 320 -25.67 -1.70 -7.10
C VAL A 320 -25.48 -1.78 -5.58
N GLY A 321 -24.24 -1.63 -5.13
CA GLY A 321 -23.89 -1.35 -3.75
C GLY A 321 -24.05 0.15 -3.49
N VAL A 322 -25.19 0.54 -2.92
CA VAL A 322 -25.52 1.91 -2.53
C VAL A 322 -25.02 2.12 -1.10
N SER A 323 -23.99 2.94 -0.91
CA SER A 323 -23.59 3.37 0.43
C SER A 323 -24.26 4.69 0.79
N PHE A 324 -24.72 4.78 2.03
CA PHE A 324 -25.59 5.83 2.51
C PHE A 324 -25.30 6.19 3.96
N GLU A 325 -25.61 7.43 4.34
CA GLU A 325 -25.95 7.77 5.72
C GLU A 325 -27.48 7.67 5.86
N GLU A 326 -27.99 7.07 6.92
CA GLU A 326 -29.41 7.20 7.30
C GLU A 326 -29.54 7.74 8.73
N THR A 327 -30.61 8.49 8.98
CA THR A 327 -30.96 8.96 10.31
C THR A 327 -32.07 8.09 10.89
N ILE A 328 -31.88 7.65 12.13
CA ILE A 328 -32.81 6.81 12.88
C ILE A 328 -33.12 7.46 14.24
N SER A 329 -34.33 7.20 14.76
CA SER A 329 -34.65 7.41 16.17
C SER A 329 -33.67 6.63 17.04
N ASP A 330 -33.18 7.24 18.12
CA ASP A 330 -32.39 6.49 19.10
C ASP A 330 -33.31 5.57 19.93
N PRO A 331 -33.17 4.23 19.87
CA PRO A 331 -33.94 3.32 20.72
C PRO A 331 -33.65 3.50 22.22
N ASP A 332 -32.58 4.20 22.59
CA ASP A 332 -32.25 4.55 23.97
C ASP A 332 -32.90 5.90 24.42
N ASP A 333 -33.42 6.73 23.50
CA ASP A 333 -34.25 7.93 23.78
C ASP A 333 -35.74 7.69 23.42
N PRO A 334 -36.60 7.36 24.40
CA PRO A 334 -38.04 7.17 24.15
C PRO A 334 -38.80 8.48 23.84
N THR A 335 -38.12 9.62 23.76
CA THR A 335 -38.72 10.90 23.36
C THR A 335 -38.49 11.29 21.90
N ASP A 336 -37.67 10.52 21.16
CA ASP A 336 -37.35 10.73 19.74
C ASP A 336 -36.83 12.15 19.43
N ARG A 337 -35.98 12.68 20.33
CA ARG A 337 -35.41 14.04 20.26
C ARG A 337 -33.96 14.08 19.85
N THR A 338 -33.21 13.01 20.09
CA THR A 338 -31.82 12.85 19.65
C THR A 338 -31.76 11.91 18.44
N PRO A 339 -31.96 12.41 17.21
CA PRO A 339 -31.76 11.60 16.01
C PRO A 339 -30.30 11.15 15.91
N ILE A 340 -30.10 9.87 15.62
CA ILE A 340 -28.78 9.26 15.43
C ILE A 340 -28.57 8.95 13.96
N THR A 341 -27.44 9.35 13.39
CA THR A 341 -27.05 8.93 12.05
C THR A 341 -26.26 7.61 12.11
N GLN A 342 -26.41 6.75 11.11
CA GLN A 342 -25.56 5.57 10.90
C GLN A 342 -25.19 5.42 9.42
N THR A 343 -23.97 4.93 9.14
CA THR A 343 -23.47 4.72 7.77
C THR A 343 -23.64 3.25 7.36
N GLY A 344 -24.25 3.03 6.20
CA GLY A 344 -24.54 1.70 5.65
C GLY A 344 -24.09 1.51 4.21
N LEU A 345 -24.23 0.26 3.76
CA LEU A 345 -24.12 -0.18 2.37
C LEU A 345 -25.22 -1.22 2.13
N ALA A 346 -26.04 -1.02 1.10
CA ALA A 346 -27.06 -1.98 0.66
C ALA A 346 -26.79 -2.42 -0.78
N VAL A 347 -26.84 -3.73 -1.04
CA VAL A 347 -26.74 -4.29 -2.39
C VAL A 347 -28.15 -4.50 -2.94
N ILE A 348 -28.54 -3.67 -3.91
CA ILE A 348 -29.87 -3.69 -4.54
C ILE A 348 -29.79 -4.05 -6.03
N SER A 349 -30.91 -4.49 -6.59
CA SER A 349 -31.07 -4.73 -8.04
C SER A 349 -32.57 -4.84 -8.38
N GLN A 350 -32.94 -4.65 -9.64
CA GLN A 350 -34.27 -4.97 -10.18
C GLN A 350 -34.81 -6.40 -9.89
N TYR A 351 -33.96 -7.35 -9.49
CA TYR A 351 -34.33 -8.76 -9.29
C TYR A 351 -34.97 -9.07 -7.93
N SER A 352 -35.05 -8.10 -7.01
CA SER A 352 -35.62 -8.27 -5.66
C SER A 352 -36.28 -6.98 -5.17
N PRO A 353 -37.47 -7.03 -4.55
CA PRO A 353 -38.07 -5.88 -3.88
C PRO A 353 -37.29 -5.49 -2.62
N GLU A 354 -36.61 -6.43 -1.97
CA GLU A 354 -35.79 -6.21 -0.78
C GLU A 354 -34.28 -6.15 -1.14
N PRO A 355 -33.45 -5.41 -0.40
CA PRO A 355 -31.99 -5.46 -0.57
C PRO A 355 -31.43 -6.87 -0.34
N HIS A 356 -30.50 -7.29 -1.19
CA HIS A 356 -29.88 -8.63 -1.13
C HIS A 356 -28.89 -8.81 0.03
N HIS A 357 -28.31 -7.70 0.47
CA HIS A 357 -27.32 -7.63 1.53
C HIS A 357 -27.35 -6.21 2.09
N ILE A 358 -27.27 -6.08 3.42
CA ILE A 358 -27.11 -4.79 4.10
C ILE A 358 -25.97 -4.94 5.11
N TYR A 359 -25.09 -3.95 5.14
CA TYR A 359 -24.01 -3.81 6.10
C TYR A 359 -24.03 -2.40 6.70
N TYR A 360 -23.66 -2.28 7.97
CA TYR A 360 -23.52 -1.00 8.67
C TYR A 360 -22.12 -0.90 9.27
N LYS A 361 -21.49 0.29 9.16
CA LYS A 361 -20.11 0.55 9.56
C LYS A 361 -19.88 0.19 11.04
N ARG A 362 -18.85 -0.60 11.33
CA ARG A 362 -18.57 -1.10 12.70
C ARG A 362 -17.57 -0.23 13.45
N ASN A 363 -16.59 0.33 12.73
CA ASN A 363 -15.47 1.06 13.31
C ASN A 363 -15.49 2.51 12.81
N LEU A 364 -15.91 3.42 13.69
CA LEU A 364 -16.03 4.83 13.39
C LEU A 364 -14.67 5.55 13.54
N VAL A 365 -14.41 6.54 12.71
CA VAL A 365 -13.23 7.41 12.83
C VAL A 365 -13.28 8.18 14.16
N PRO A 366 -12.31 8.00 15.07
CA PRO A 366 -12.31 8.68 16.36
C PRO A 366 -12.33 10.20 16.20
N PHE A 367 -13.11 10.87 17.05
CA PHE A 367 -13.33 12.32 17.09
C PHE A 367 -14.02 12.95 15.87
N ALA A 368 -13.90 12.37 14.66
CA ALA A 368 -14.59 12.87 13.47
C ALA A 368 -16.01 12.30 13.34
N GLU A 369 -16.16 10.99 13.49
CA GLU A 369 -17.44 10.28 13.32
C GLU A 369 -18.09 9.94 14.66
N SER A 370 -17.29 9.66 15.70
CA SER A 370 -17.75 9.12 16.99
C SER A 370 -18.68 10.02 17.80
N PHE A 371 -18.94 11.26 17.36
CA PHE A 371 -19.90 12.19 17.99
C PHE A 371 -21.20 12.35 17.19
N ARG A 372 -21.28 11.85 15.95
CA ARG A 372 -22.45 11.97 15.05
C ARG A 372 -23.01 10.62 14.62
N LEU A 373 -22.14 9.62 14.45
CA LEU A 373 -22.49 8.30 13.94
C LEU A 373 -22.59 7.26 15.06
N ARG A 374 -23.49 6.29 14.93
CA ARG A 374 -23.53 5.08 15.75
C ARG A 374 -22.75 3.95 15.09
N HIS A 375 -22.03 3.18 15.91
CA HIS A 375 -21.32 1.98 15.46
C HIS A 375 -22.29 0.79 15.34
N SER A 376 -22.15 0.01 14.27
CA SER A 376 -22.84 -1.27 14.14
C SER A 376 -22.22 -2.35 15.04
N LYS A 377 -23.08 -3.15 15.67
CA LYS A 377 -22.71 -4.39 16.38
C LYS A 377 -23.03 -5.65 15.56
N LEU A 378 -23.60 -5.50 14.36
CA LEU A 378 -23.92 -6.63 13.49
C LEU A 378 -22.64 -7.16 12.82
N PRO A 379 -22.46 -8.49 12.72
CA PRO A 379 -21.34 -9.07 11.99
C PRO A 379 -21.48 -8.83 10.48
N PRO A 380 -20.37 -8.83 9.71
CA PRO A 380 -20.45 -8.91 8.26
C PRO A 380 -21.12 -10.22 7.85
N SER A 381 -21.90 -10.18 6.77
CA SER A 381 -22.58 -11.35 6.20
C SER A 381 -22.11 -11.62 4.77
N ILE A 382 -22.44 -12.80 4.23
CA ILE A 382 -22.11 -13.19 2.86
C ILE A 382 -23.40 -13.28 2.03
N PHE A 383 -23.37 -12.72 0.82
CA PHE A 383 -24.44 -12.87 -0.17
C PHE A 383 -23.93 -13.56 -1.43
N ASP A 384 -24.62 -14.60 -1.89
CA ASP A 384 -24.31 -15.32 -3.13
C ASP A 384 -24.82 -14.55 -4.37
N PHE A 385 -23.99 -13.63 -4.88
CA PHE A 385 -24.23 -12.90 -6.13
C PHE A 385 -24.37 -13.88 -7.29
N ARG A 386 -25.51 -13.86 -7.99
CA ARG A 386 -25.80 -14.77 -9.10
C ARG A 386 -25.34 -14.17 -10.43
N VAL A 387 -24.33 -14.78 -11.04
CA VAL A 387 -23.82 -14.37 -12.35
C VAL A 387 -24.76 -14.89 -13.44
N PRO A 388 -25.14 -14.09 -14.45
CA PRO A 388 -25.86 -14.61 -15.62
C PRO A 388 -25.02 -15.68 -16.33
N ASN A 389 -25.62 -16.84 -16.57
CA ASN A 389 -24.91 -18.03 -17.00
C ASN A 389 -24.30 -17.92 -18.41
N PRO A 390 -23.00 -18.24 -18.62
CA PRO A 390 -22.49 -18.51 -19.96
C PRO A 390 -23.16 -19.78 -20.52
N LYS A 391 -23.37 -19.83 -21.85
CA LYS A 391 -24.25 -20.81 -22.54
C LYS A 391 -24.03 -22.30 -22.22
N ALA A 392 -22.89 -22.68 -21.64
CA ALA A 392 -22.52 -24.06 -21.34
C ALA A 392 -22.70 -24.50 -19.86
N ILE A 393 -22.80 -23.58 -18.90
CA ILE A 393 -22.66 -23.91 -17.46
C ILE A 393 -23.83 -23.34 -16.65
N ARG A 394 -24.45 -24.19 -15.83
CA ARG A 394 -25.63 -23.85 -15.02
C ARG A 394 -25.22 -23.26 -13.67
N ASN A 395 -25.76 -22.08 -13.37
CA ASN A 395 -25.76 -21.32 -12.11
C ASN A 395 -24.38 -21.15 -11.45
N ARG A 396 -23.74 -20.00 -11.71
CA ARG A 396 -22.58 -19.54 -10.94
C ARG A 396 -23.00 -18.55 -9.87
N THR A 397 -22.64 -18.82 -8.61
CA THR A 397 -22.64 -17.82 -7.54
C THR A 397 -21.23 -17.31 -7.28
N ILE A 398 -21.14 -16.08 -6.78
CA ILE A 398 -19.94 -15.43 -6.28
C ILE A 398 -20.29 -14.95 -4.87
N PRO A 399 -19.73 -15.52 -3.80
CA PRO A 399 -19.98 -15.02 -2.45
C PRO A 399 -19.35 -13.63 -2.30
N ILE A 400 -20.15 -12.61 -2.04
CA ILE A 400 -19.69 -11.25 -1.75
C ILE A 400 -19.94 -10.88 -0.30
N THR A 401 -19.11 -10.01 0.26
CA THR A 401 -19.30 -9.39 1.58
C THR A 401 -18.94 -7.91 1.51
N SER A 402 -19.11 -7.20 2.62
CA SER A 402 -18.92 -5.74 2.68
C SER A 402 -18.22 -5.30 3.96
N SER A 403 -17.56 -4.15 3.88
CA SER A 403 -16.91 -3.46 5.00
C SER A 403 -16.69 -2.00 4.60
N ILE A 404 -16.70 -1.04 5.53
CA ILE A 404 -16.72 0.39 5.18
C ILE A 404 -15.48 1.10 5.72
N CYS A 405 -14.68 1.67 4.82
CA CYS A 405 -13.59 2.58 5.12
C CYS A 405 -12.66 2.10 6.26
N LEU A 406 -12.71 2.73 7.45
CA LEU A 406 -11.83 2.43 8.59
C LEU A 406 -11.94 0.98 9.12
N ASP A 407 -13.04 0.27 8.84
CA ASP A 407 -13.18 -1.15 9.18
C ASP A 407 -11.99 -2.00 8.68
N PHE A 408 -11.43 -1.69 7.49
CA PHE A 408 -10.28 -2.41 6.92
C PHE A 408 -8.96 -2.22 7.67
N ALA A 409 -8.84 -1.18 8.51
CA ALA A 409 -7.66 -0.96 9.33
C ALA A 409 -7.61 -1.86 10.57
N GLN A 410 -8.73 -2.49 10.95
CA GLN A 410 -8.80 -3.35 12.13
C GLN A 410 -8.05 -4.67 11.92
N PRO A 411 -7.63 -5.37 13.00
CA PRO A 411 -6.91 -6.64 12.88
C PRO A 411 -7.75 -7.76 12.24
N HIS A 412 -9.06 -7.83 12.57
CA HIS A 412 -9.93 -8.96 12.21
C HIS A 412 -11.35 -8.56 11.76
N PRO A 413 -11.54 -7.62 10.81
CA PRO A 413 -12.88 -7.16 10.38
C PRO A 413 -13.79 -8.26 9.80
N PHE A 414 -13.23 -9.42 9.45
CA PHE A 414 -13.90 -10.53 8.78
C PHE A 414 -13.86 -11.87 9.55
N ALA A 415 -13.41 -11.89 10.81
CA ALA A 415 -13.29 -13.16 11.58
C ALA A 415 -14.63 -13.82 11.95
N GLU A 416 -15.75 -13.11 11.77
CA GLU A 416 -17.11 -13.60 11.99
C GLU A 416 -17.74 -14.20 10.72
N LEU A 417 -17.01 -14.26 9.59
CA LEU A 417 -17.51 -14.86 8.35
C LEU A 417 -17.39 -16.40 8.37
N ASP A 418 -18.52 -17.09 8.17
CA ASP A 418 -18.58 -18.55 8.07
C ASP A 418 -17.70 -19.15 6.95
N SER A 419 -17.41 -18.37 5.91
CA SER A 419 -16.61 -18.83 4.77
C SER A 419 -15.90 -17.68 4.05
N ARG A 420 -15.00 -18.02 3.13
CA ARG A 420 -14.23 -17.03 2.37
C ARG A 420 -15.13 -16.28 1.35
N PRO A 421 -15.16 -14.94 1.35
CA PRO A 421 -15.78 -14.17 0.26
C PRO A 421 -14.88 -14.22 -1.00
N ALA A 422 -15.48 -14.19 -2.19
CA ALA A 422 -14.78 -14.07 -3.46
C ALA A 422 -14.47 -12.61 -3.83
N LEU A 423 -15.31 -11.67 -3.38
CA LEU A 423 -15.14 -10.23 -3.56
C LEU A 423 -15.69 -9.49 -2.33
N ILE A 424 -14.95 -8.47 -1.88
CA ILE A 424 -15.33 -7.56 -0.81
C ILE A 424 -15.73 -6.21 -1.44
N LEU A 425 -16.89 -5.69 -1.08
CA LEU A 425 -17.31 -4.32 -1.42
C LEU A 425 -16.79 -3.36 -0.35
N ALA A 426 -16.03 -2.35 -0.78
CA ALA A 426 -15.36 -1.40 0.11
C ALA A 426 -15.64 0.06 -0.32
N PRO A 427 -16.81 0.61 0.03
CA PRO A 427 -17.03 2.05 -0.07
C PRO A 427 -16.13 2.77 0.96
N ALA A 428 -15.56 3.90 0.54
CA ALA A 428 -14.76 4.78 1.38
C ALA A 428 -14.95 6.25 0.97
N ARG A 429 -14.55 7.16 1.86
CA ARG A 429 -14.48 8.60 1.59
C ARG A 429 -13.38 9.23 2.44
N THR A 430 -12.18 9.31 1.88
CA THR A 430 -11.02 9.91 2.57
C THR A 430 -10.92 11.43 2.31
N TRP A 431 -10.13 12.15 3.12
CA TRP A 431 -10.01 13.62 3.05
C TRP A 431 -8.68 14.10 2.45
N ASP A 432 -7.78 13.18 2.11
CA ASP A 432 -6.44 13.45 1.57
C ASP A 432 -5.95 12.22 0.79
N ARG A 433 -5.28 12.45 -0.34
CA ARG A 433 -4.78 11.39 -1.25
C ARG A 433 -3.82 10.40 -0.57
N THR A 434 -3.02 10.83 0.41
CA THR A 434 -2.09 9.95 1.14
C THR A 434 -2.82 9.10 2.18
N VAL A 435 -3.94 9.59 2.73
CA VAL A 435 -4.88 8.82 3.56
C VAL A 435 -5.66 7.83 2.70
N GLY A 436 -6.19 8.25 1.56
CA GLY A 436 -6.81 7.36 0.55
C GLY A 436 -5.89 6.20 0.18
N TYR A 437 -4.61 6.51 -0.13
CA TYR A 437 -3.61 5.48 -0.38
C TYR A 437 -3.32 4.59 0.84
N ALA A 438 -3.21 5.16 2.06
CA ALA A 438 -3.02 4.37 3.28
C ALA A 438 -4.16 3.36 3.50
N MET A 439 -5.40 3.79 3.29
CA MET A 439 -6.61 2.98 3.44
C MET A 439 -6.71 1.91 2.36
N TRP A 440 -6.46 2.27 1.10
CA TRP A 440 -6.33 1.34 -0.02
C TRP A 440 -5.31 0.21 0.26
N MET A 441 -4.16 0.53 0.85
CA MET A 441 -3.16 -0.48 1.21
C MET A 441 -3.61 -1.39 2.36
N GLN A 442 -4.39 -0.89 3.33
CA GLN A 442 -5.04 -1.76 4.34
C GLN A 442 -6.08 -2.68 3.68
N ALA A 443 -6.94 -2.15 2.81
CA ALA A 443 -7.96 -2.93 2.12
C ALA A 443 -7.37 -4.04 1.24
N LYS A 444 -6.28 -3.73 0.51
CA LYS A 444 -5.49 -4.72 -0.23
C LYS A 444 -4.96 -5.82 0.69
N GLN A 445 -4.41 -5.46 1.85
CA GLN A 445 -3.87 -6.43 2.81
C GLN A 445 -4.98 -7.37 3.32
N ARG A 446 -6.17 -6.87 3.66
CA ARG A 446 -7.31 -7.71 4.09
C ARG A 446 -7.82 -8.63 2.99
N ALA A 447 -7.83 -8.17 1.74
CA ALA A 447 -8.17 -9.04 0.61
C ALA A 447 -7.16 -10.20 0.47
N GLU A 448 -5.86 -9.93 0.60
CA GLU A 448 -4.81 -10.96 0.52
C GLU A 448 -4.80 -11.92 1.72
N GLU A 449 -5.03 -11.44 2.95
CA GLU A 449 -5.20 -12.27 4.15
C GLU A 449 -6.28 -13.34 3.99
N LEU A 450 -7.36 -13.02 3.27
CA LEU A 450 -8.45 -13.93 2.97
C LEU A 450 -8.24 -14.76 1.69
N ASP A 451 -7.22 -14.52 0.86
CA ASP A 451 -7.16 -14.94 -0.57
C ASP A 451 -8.47 -14.60 -1.33
N SER A 452 -8.88 -13.35 -1.18
CA SER A 452 -10.06 -12.71 -1.75
C SER A 452 -9.64 -11.48 -2.59
N MET A 453 -10.62 -10.79 -3.19
CA MET A 453 -10.43 -9.52 -3.88
C MET A 453 -11.26 -8.42 -3.20
N VAL A 454 -10.87 -7.16 -3.36
CA VAL A 454 -11.61 -5.99 -2.89
C VAL A 454 -11.85 -5.01 -4.03
N LEU A 455 -13.10 -4.56 -4.18
CA LEU A 455 -13.48 -3.41 -4.98
C LEU A 455 -13.54 -2.21 -4.05
N TRP A 456 -12.55 -1.31 -4.15
CA TRP A 456 -12.41 -0.15 -3.29
C TRP A 456 -12.79 1.13 -4.05
N CYS A 457 -13.77 1.86 -3.52
CA CYS A 457 -14.40 3.00 -4.16
C CYS A 457 -14.41 4.18 -3.19
N ASP A 458 -13.43 5.07 -3.34
CA ASP A 458 -13.14 6.20 -2.46
C ASP A 458 -13.67 7.50 -3.06
N GLY A 459 -14.75 8.03 -2.49
CA GLY A 459 -15.38 9.30 -2.88
C GLY A 459 -14.68 10.54 -2.30
N GLY A 460 -13.47 10.37 -1.77
CA GLY A 460 -12.65 11.43 -1.20
C GLY A 460 -12.11 12.44 -2.21
N GLU A 461 -11.76 13.63 -1.74
CA GLU A 461 -11.01 14.59 -2.55
C GLU A 461 -9.58 14.07 -2.77
N GLY A 462 -9.26 13.70 -4.02
CA GLY A 462 -8.05 12.96 -4.33
C GLY A 462 -8.05 11.51 -3.81
N GLY A 463 -9.21 10.96 -3.45
CA GLY A 463 -9.40 9.59 -2.97
C GLY A 463 -8.85 8.54 -3.95
N VAL A 464 -8.38 7.42 -3.43
CA VAL A 464 -7.69 6.38 -4.24
C VAL A 464 -8.64 5.21 -4.45
N SER A 465 -8.95 4.86 -5.70
CA SER A 465 -9.93 3.81 -6.03
C SER A 465 -9.39 2.76 -7.01
N GLY A 466 -9.84 1.51 -6.89
CA GLY A 466 -9.29 0.41 -7.68
C GLY A 466 -9.82 -0.98 -7.34
N VAL A 467 -9.14 -2.01 -7.84
CA VAL A 467 -9.39 -3.42 -7.49
C VAL A 467 -8.10 -4.11 -7.09
N ALA A 468 -8.10 -4.79 -5.94
CA ALA A 468 -6.91 -5.43 -5.38
C ALA A 468 -7.18 -6.83 -4.81
N GLY A 469 -6.11 -7.59 -4.58
CA GLY A 469 -6.15 -8.97 -4.09
C GLY A 469 -6.03 -9.99 -5.23
N ARG A 470 -5.61 -11.22 -4.90
CA ARG A 470 -5.37 -12.33 -5.85
C ARG A 470 -4.58 -11.94 -7.11
N GLY A 471 -3.56 -11.10 -6.92
CA GLY A 471 -2.67 -10.61 -7.99
C GLY A 471 -3.10 -9.31 -8.66
N TYR A 472 -4.31 -8.81 -8.43
CA TYR A 472 -4.65 -7.43 -8.76
C TYR A 472 -4.05 -6.48 -7.71
N SER A 473 -3.51 -5.34 -8.16
CA SER A 473 -2.96 -4.31 -7.27
C SER A 473 -3.20 -2.89 -7.80
N ASP A 474 -4.22 -2.76 -8.65
CA ASP A 474 -4.30 -1.68 -9.62
C ASP A 474 -5.12 -0.54 -9.03
N VAL A 475 -4.46 0.61 -8.83
CA VAL A 475 -5.17 1.88 -8.63
C VAL A 475 -5.75 2.26 -9.99
N SER A 476 -7.07 2.08 -10.15
CA SER A 476 -7.78 2.41 -11.39
C SER A 476 -8.04 3.90 -11.53
N GLN A 477 -8.22 4.61 -10.42
CA GLN A 477 -8.57 6.03 -10.40
C GLN A 477 -7.98 6.72 -9.17
N VAL A 478 -7.65 8.01 -9.31
CA VAL A 478 -7.37 8.91 -8.17
C VAL A 478 -8.17 10.19 -8.33
N GLY A 479 -8.94 10.55 -7.31
CA GLY A 479 -9.92 11.64 -7.37
C GLY A 479 -11.22 11.24 -8.09
N GLN A 480 -11.91 12.23 -8.64
CA GLN A 480 -13.20 12.06 -9.31
C GLN A 480 -13.08 11.29 -10.64
N GLY A 481 -14.20 10.73 -11.14
CA GLY A 481 -14.29 10.01 -12.41
C GLY A 481 -14.57 8.52 -12.23
N SER A 482 -15.73 8.05 -12.68
CA SER A 482 -16.11 6.63 -12.58
C SER A 482 -15.19 5.72 -13.40
N PHE A 483 -14.83 4.55 -12.85
CA PHE A 483 -14.05 3.54 -13.56
C PHE A 483 -14.75 2.18 -13.62
N ILE A 484 -14.33 1.36 -14.58
CA ILE A 484 -14.83 0.00 -14.83
C ILE A 484 -13.63 -0.95 -14.98
N ARG A 485 -13.69 -2.15 -14.37
CA ARG A 485 -12.62 -3.17 -14.45
C ARG A 485 -13.25 -4.56 -14.55
N THR A 486 -12.78 -5.39 -15.48
CA THR A 486 -13.14 -6.82 -15.52
C THR A 486 -12.06 -7.63 -14.82
N VAL A 487 -12.45 -8.47 -13.86
CA VAL A 487 -11.55 -9.33 -13.09
C VAL A 487 -11.95 -10.80 -13.19
N GLY A 488 -10.95 -11.69 -13.17
CA GLY A 488 -11.15 -13.14 -13.14
C GLY A 488 -11.38 -13.65 -11.72
N ILE A 489 -12.59 -14.12 -11.41
CA ILE A 489 -12.90 -14.79 -10.14
C ILE A 489 -12.65 -16.30 -10.30
N GLN A 490 -11.98 -16.96 -9.36
CA GLN A 490 -11.69 -18.40 -9.42
C GLN A 490 -12.96 -19.24 -9.62
N TYR A 491 -12.93 -20.18 -10.57
CA TYR A 491 -14.00 -21.16 -10.82
C TYR A 491 -13.45 -22.60 -10.87
N PRO A 492 -14.10 -23.60 -10.24
CA PRO A 492 -15.10 -23.42 -9.18
C PRO A 492 -14.50 -22.63 -8.01
N PHE A 493 -15.31 -21.77 -7.38
CA PHE A 493 -14.80 -20.97 -6.27
C PHE A 493 -14.56 -21.86 -5.05
N ASN A 494 -13.42 -21.66 -4.38
CA ASN A 494 -13.11 -22.34 -3.13
C ASN A 494 -13.56 -21.46 -1.95
N ASN A 495 -14.57 -21.89 -1.19
CA ASN A 495 -15.09 -21.14 -0.03
C ASN A 495 -14.24 -21.33 1.24
N GLN A 496 -13.17 -22.13 1.22
CA GLN A 496 -12.35 -22.38 2.41
C GLN A 496 -11.61 -21.12 2.85
N ALA A 497 -11.93 -20.66 4.07
CA ALA A 497 -11.15 -19.64 4.78
C ALA A 497 -9.68 -20.07 4.92
N THR A 498 -8.76 -19.12 4.76
CA THR A 498 -7.30 -19.28 4.90
C THR A 498 -6.92 -19.62 6.35
N PRO A 499 -5.70 -20.13 6.62
CA PRO A 499 -5.26 -20.34 8.00
C PRO A 499 -5.35 -19.07 8.86
N PHE A 500 -4.90 -17.92 8.33
CA PHE A 500 -5.05 -16.65 9.06
C PHE A 500 -6.51 -16.26 9.27
N ALA A 501 -7.39 -16.41 8.27
CA ALA A 501 -8.82 -16.11 8.43
C ALA A 501 -9.52 -16.96 9.51
N ARG A 502 -9.08 -18.22 9.73
CA ARG A 502 -9.67 -19.12 10.75
C ARG A 502 -9.15 -18.92 12.16
N PHE A 503 -7.89 -18.52 12.30
CA PHE A 503 -7.19 -18.51 13.59
C PHE A 503 -6.75 -17.10 14.03
N GLY A 504 -6.81 -16.11 13.13
CA GLY A 504 -6.28 -14.77 13.35
C GLY A 504 -4.83 -14.77 13.83
N ASP A 505 -4.50 -13.80 14.68
CA ASP A 505 -3.18 -13.69 15.31
C ASP A 505 -2.89 -14.79 16.36
N SER A 506 -3.81 -15.73 16.64
CA SER A 506 -3.49 -16.86 17.54
C SER A 506 -2.40 -17.78 16.97
N ILE A 507 -2.20 -17.78 15.64
CA ILE A 507 -1.06 -18.43 14.98
C ILE A 507 0.28 -17.88 15.49
N LEU A 508 0.33 -16.59 15.84
CA LEU A 508 1.51 -15.95 16.41
C LEU A 508 1.90 -16.59 17.76
N LEU A 509 0.93 -16.99 18.57
CA LEU A 509 1.16 -17.69 19.85
C LEU A 509 1.71 -19.10 19.63
N LEU A 510 1.23 -19.82 18.61
CA LEU A 510 1.79 -21.13 18.23
C LEU A 510 3.22 -21.00 17.70
N PHE A 511 3.49 -19.95 16.92
CA PHE A 511 4.84 -19.63 16.43
C PHE A 511 5.80 -19.28 17.59
N TRP A 512 5.37 -18.46 18.57
CA TRP A 512 6.13 -18.24 19.80
C TRP A 512 6.33 -19.52 20.61
N PHE A 513 5.31 -20.37 20.73
CA PHE A 513 5.45 -21.64 21.44
C PHE A 513 6.48 -22.55 20.77
N SER A 514 6.61 -22.54 19.44
CA SER A 514 7.72 -23.18 18.74
C SER A 514 9.07 -22.53 19.10
N VAL A 515 9.22 -21.22 18.88
CA VAL A 515 10.49 -20.48 19.06
C VAL A 515 11.03 -20.56 20.49
N TYR A 516 10.17 -20.44 21.51
CA TYR A 516 10.56 -20.55 22.92
C TYR A 516 10.52 -21.99 23.45
N GLY A 517 9.59 -22.81 22.96
CA GLY A 517 9.47 -24.22 23.37
C GLY A 517 10.71 -25.03 23.01
N PHE A 518 11.29 -24.84 21.82
CA PHE A 518 12.57 -25.48 21.49
C PHE A 518 13.72 -25.04 22.41
N ALA A 519 13.70 -23.81 22.94
CA ALA A 519 14.72 -23.35 23.90
C ALA A 519 14.51 -23.92 25.32
N LEU A 520 13.26 -24.10 25.76
CA LEU A 520 12.91 -24.65 27.07
C LEU A 520 13.02 -26.18 27.11
N PHE A 521 12.40 -26.87 26.15
CA PHE A 521 12.38 -28.34 26.05
C PHE A 521 13.61 -28.94 25.35
N GLY A 522 14.38 -28.14 24.60
CA GLY A 522 15.63 -28.59 23.98
C GLY A 522 16.73 -28.98 24.98
N ARG A 523 16.72 -28.42 26.20
CA ARG A 523 17.68 -28.80 27.26
C ARG A 523 17.47 -30.23 27.78
N PRO A 524 16.26 -30.66 28.21
CA PRO A 524 16.03 -32.07 28.54
C PRO A 524 16.17 -32.99 27.32
N LEU A 525 15.69 -32.60 26.13
CA LEU A 525 15.82 -33.44 24.92
C LEU A 525 17.28 -33.70 24.50
N SER A 526 18.16 -32.69 24.56
CA SER A 526 19.58 -32.88 24.28
C SER A 526 20.32 -33.68 25.36
N MET A 527 19.88 -33.61 26.63
CA MET A 527 20.35 -34.54 27.67
C MET A 527 19.89 -35.98 27.43
N ILE A 528 18.66 -36.19 26.95
CA ILE A 528 18.16 -37.51 26.55
C ILE A 528 18.96 -38.04 25.35
N GLY A 529 19.16 -37.22 24.31
CA GLY A 529 19.98 -37.59 23.15
C GLY A 529 21.43 -37.95 23.52
N ARG A 530 22.07 -37.17 24.40
CA ARG A 530 23.41 -37.50 24.92
C ARG A 530 23.42 -38.77 25.78
N ARG A 531 22.37 -39.05 26.56
CA ARG A 531 22.24 -40.32 27.31
C ARG A 531 22.02 -41.51 26.39
N ILE A 532 21.27 -41.36 25.30
CA ILE A 532 21.08 -42.41 24.28
C ILE A 532 22.40 -42.66 23.53
N GLN A 533 23.14 -41.62 23.13
CA GLN A 533 24.46 -41.79 22.51
C GLN A 533 25.49 -42.41 23.47
N ALA A 534 25.54 -41.99 24.73
CA ALA A 534 26.43 -42.59 25.73
C ALA A 534 26.07 -44.06 26.03
N GLY A 535 24.77 -44.38 26.10
CA GLY A 535 24.29 -45.76 26.21
C GLY A 535 24.68 -46.60 25.00
N ALA A 536 24.43 -46.12 23.78
CA ALA A 536 24.80 -46.81 22.55
C ALA A 536 26.32 -47.05 22.44
N LEU A 537 27.16 -46.09 22.83
CA LEU A 537 28.61 -46.27 22.88
C LEU A 537 29.03 -47.35 23.89
N LEU A 538 28.39 -47.41 25.06
CA LEU A 538 28.67 -48.43 26.08
C LEU A 538 28.16 -49.83 25.69
N THR A 539 27.03 -49.93 24.98
CA THR A 539 26.43 -51.22 24.59
C THR A 539 27.04 -51.79 23.30
N TYR A 540 27.43 -50.96 22.32
CA TYR A 540 27.95 -51.43 21.02
C TYR A 540 29.47 -51.22 20.83
N GLY A 541 30.12 -50.36 21.62
CA GLY A 541 31.55 -50.07 21.48
C GLY A 541 32.47 -51.27 21.75
N GLY A 542 32.03 -52.24 22.55
CA GLY A 542 32.85 -53.39 22.95
C GLY A 542 33.13 -54.42 21.85
N ALA A 543 32.32 -54.48 20.78
CA ALA A 543 32.37 -55.56 19.79
C ALA A 543 32.95 -55.16 18.42
N ILE A 544 32.88 -53.88 18.05
CA ILE A 544 33.07 -53.46 16.64
C ILE A 544 34.51 -53.04 16.32
N LEU A 545 35.25 -52.46 17.27
CA LEU A 545 36.62 -51.97 17.05
C LEU A 545 37.62 -53.04 16.55
N PRO A 546 37.59 -54.32 16.98
CA PRO A 546 38.48 -55.35 16.45
C PRO A 546 38.27 -55.64 14.96
N ALA A 547 37.00 -55.67 14.52
CA ALA A 547 36.62 -56.07 13.15
C ALA A 547 37.07 -55.06 12.09
N VAL A 548 36.91 -53.76 12.36
CA VAL A 548 37.27 -52.70 11.40
C VAL A 548 38.78 -52.69 11.12
N ARG A 549 39.62 -52.89 12.15
CA ARG A 549 41.08 -52.96 12.00
C ARG A 549 41.53 -54.16 11.15
N TYR A 550 40.83 -55.28 11.23
CA TYR A 550 41.11 -56.47 10.42
C TYR A 550 40.75 -56.28 8.94
N ILE A 551 39.62 -55.62 8.64
CA ILE A 551 39.18 -55.34 7.27
C ILE A 551 40.09 -54.32 6.57
N GLN A 552 40.52 -53.27 7.29
CA GLN A 552 41.29 -52.18 6.68
C GLN A 552 42.69 -52.61 6.23
N ASN A 553 43.35 -53.51 6.97
CA ASN A 553 44.63 -54.09 6.54
C ASN A 553 44.52 -55.02 5.31
N ARG A 554 43.32 -55.50 4.96
CA ARG A 554 43.11 -56.44 3.84
C ARG A 554 42.82 -55.77 2.49
N ARG A 555 42.80 -54.43 2.42
CA ARG A 555 42.54 -53.66 1.18
C ARG A 555 43.79 -53.05 0.50
N VAL A 556 44.98 -53.30 1.05
CA VAL A 556 46.27 -52.85 0.45
C VAL A 556 46.92 -53.97 -0.40
N ALA A 557 46.44 -55.21 -0.30
CA ALA A 557 46.83 -56.32 -1.16
C ALA A 557 45.69 -56.71 -2.10
N ASN A 558 46.05 -57.08 -3.33
CA ASN A 558 45.18 -57.51 -4.43
C ASN A 558 44.21 -56.45 -4.96
N GLY A 559 44.56 -55.83 -6.10
CA GLY A 559 43.61 -55.20 -6.99
C GLY A 559 43.77 -55.75 -8.42
N GLN A 560 42.68 -56.22 -9.03
CA GLN A 560 42.50 -56.27 -10.48
C GLN A 560 41.05 -56.63 -10.87
N ALA A 561 40.67 -56.20 -12.08
CA ALA A 561 39.62 -56.72 -12.97
C ALA A 561 38.11 -56.63 -12.60
N GLU A 562 37.40 -55.88 -13.45
CA GLU A 562 36.15 -56.21 -14.17
C GLU A 562 34.74 -56.19 -13.54
N ALA A 563 33.80 -55.93 -14.48
CA ALA A 563 32.36 -56.15 -14.51
C ALA A 563 31.43 -55.41 -13.51
N ALA A 564 30.41 -54.76 -14.08
CA ALA A 564 29.19 -54.32 -13.36
C ALA A 564 28.17 -55.47 -13.29
N PRO A 565 27.17 -55.39 -12.38
CA PRO A 565 25.90 -54.76 -12.79
C PRO A 565 25.24 -53.89 -11.71
N GLN A 566 24.06 -53.32 -12.04
CA GLN A 566 23.21 -52.53 -11.14
C GLN A 566 22.52 -53.39 -10.07
N PRO A 567 22.29 -52.85 -8.86
CA PRO A 567 21.29 -53.35 -7.93
C PRO A 567 20.00 -52.49 -7.97
N ASN A 568 18.83 -53.14 -7.90
CA ASN A 568 17.55 -52.47 -7.66
C ASN A 568 17.44 -52.02 -6.20
N LEU A 569 16.75 -50.89 -5.94
CA LEU A 569 16.51 -50.42 -4.58
C LEU A 569 15.17 -50.96 -4.05
N GLU A 570 15.22 -52.05 -3.29
CA GLU A 570 14.04 -52.68 -2.68
C GLU A 570 13.65 -51.95 -1.37
N LEU A 571 12.38 -51.52 -1.27
CA LEU A 571 11.93 -50.56 -0.26
C LEU A 571 11.28 -51.26 0.94
N ALA A 572 12.11 -51.70 1.89
CA ALA A 572 11.69 -52.47 3.06
C ALA A 572 10.87 -51.65 4.08
N LEU A 573 9.56 -51.89 4.13
CA LEU A 573 8.66 -51.41 5.18
C LEU A 573 8.79 -52.26 6.45
N PHE A 574 9.04 -51.61 7.60
CA PHE A 574 8.95 -52.24 8.93
C PHE A 574 7.70 -51.78 9.69
N PRO A 575 6.89 -52.69 10.25
CA PRO A 575 5.68 -52.34 10.99
C PRO A 575 5.95 -52.12 12.49
N THR A 576 5.28 -51.14 13.09
CA THR A 576 5.24 -50.98 14.57
C THR A 576 3.82 -50.73 15.07
N SER A 577 2.97 -51.77 14.99
CA SER A 577 1.78 -51.86 15.83
C SER A 577 2.17 -52.36 17.22
N LEU A 578 1.99 -51.56 18.27
CA LEU A 578 1.94 -52.08 19.63
C LEU A 578 0.93 -51.32 20.50
N ARG A 579 0.04 -52.07 21.12
CA ARG A 579 -1.14 -51.62 21.87
C ARG A 579 -1.00 -52.13 23.30
N SER A 580 -0.95 -51.25 24.30
CA SER A 580 -1.50 -51.55 25.63
C SER A 580 -1.59 -50.33 26.57
N ASN A 581 -2.61 -50.42 27.44
CA ASN A 581 -2.68 -49.94 28.81
C ASN A 581 -2.50 -48.45 29.12
N SER A 582 -3.65 -47.83 29.39
CA SER A 582 -3.79 -46.62 30.19
C SER A 582 -3.18 -46.78 31.59
N SER A 583 -2.62 -45.69 32.12
CA SER A 583 -2.38 -45.50 33.56
C SER A 583 -2.78 -44.08 33.96
N GLN A 584 -3.35 -43.93 35.15
CA GLN A 584 -4.04 -42.71 35.55
C GLN A 584 -3.08 -41.56 35.93
N SER A 585 -3.58 -40.33 35.84
CA SER A 585 -2.83 -39.10 36.02
C SER A 585 -2.22 -38.94 37.43
N LYS A 586 -0.92 -38.63 37.48
CA LYS A 586 -0.21 -38.16 38.69
C LYS A 586 0.56 -36.86 38.46
N LEU A 587 -0.05 -35.92 37.74
CA LEU A 587 0.55 -34.60 37.42
C LEU A 587 -0.31 -33.40 37.87
N ALA A 588 -1.37 -33.62 38.66
CA ALA A 588 -2.24 -32.55 39.17
C ALA A 588 -1.79 -31.93 40.51
N HIS A 589 -0.71 -32.45 41.14
CA HIS A 589 -0.35 -32.10 42.52
C HIS A 589 0.97 -31.33 42.71
N SER A 590 1.79 -31.15 41.66
CA SER A 590 3.15 -30.59 41.82
C SER A 590 3.29 -29.08 41.64
N LEU A 591 2.23 -28.36 41.22
CA LEU A 591 2.30 -26.94 40.86
C LEU A 591 1.54 -25.99 41.82
N ARG A 592 1.34 -26.39 43.08
CA ARG A 592 0.72 -25.54 44.12
C ARG A 592 1.69 -25.08 45.23
N GLY A 593 3.01 -25.27 45.03
CA GLY A 593 4.01 -25.20 46.10
C GLY A 593 5.12 -24.14 45.99
N SER A 594 5.04 -23.16 45.07
CA SER A 594 6.17 -22.23 44.84
C SER A 594 5.79 -20.75 44.61
N LEU A 595 4.77 -20.24 45.32
CA LEU A 595 4.49 -18.80 45.43
C LEU A 595 4.17 -18.37 46.88
N ARG A 596 5.03 -18.78 47.83
CA ARG A 596 5.06 -18.26 49.21
C ARG A 596 6.50 -18.04 49.69
N ASN A 597 7.17 -17.05 49.09
CA ASN A 597 8.35 -16.40 49.67
C ASN A 597 8.70 -15.12 48.89
N LEU A 598 8.24 -13.96 49.38
CA LEU A 598 8.90 -12.64 49.36
C LEU A 598 7.91 -11.51 49.71
N THR A 599 7.38 -11.55 50.93
CA THR A 599 6.70 -10.40 51.54
C THR A 599 7.30 -10.15 52.92
N TRP A 600 7.72 -8.91 53.15
CA TRP A 600 8.05 -8.28 54.44
C TRP A 600 9.32 -8.75 55.19
N LYS A 601 10.24 -7.79 55.41
CA LYS A 601 10.53 -7.30 56.78
C LYS A 601 11.29 -5.97 56.78
N ALA A 602 11.24 -5.28 57.93
CA ALA A 602 11.90 -4.02 58.30
C ALA A 602 11.43 -2.73 57.58
N SER A 603 11.26 -1.59 58.25
CA SER A 603 11.03 -1.36 59.69
C SER A 603 10.40 0.03 59.91
N THR A 604 9.58 0.22 60.95
CA THR A 604 8.89 1.50 61.24
C THR A 604 9.32 2.09 62.58
N THR A 605 9.66 3.39 62.57
CA THR A 605 9.79 4.44 63.64
C THR A 605 11.03 5.31 63.35
N ASP A 606 11.15 6.60 63.73
CA ASP A 606 10.21 7.71 63.99
C ASP A 606 11.07 9.02 64.13
N LEU A 607 10.46 10.20 64.35
CA LEU A 607 11.04 11.54 64.58
C LEU A 607 11.72 12.24 63.38
N GLY A 608 11.45 13.55 63.22
CA GLY A 608 12.20 14.40 62.26
C GLY A 608 11.69 15.82 61.91
N ARG A 609 11.28 16.66 62.86
CA ARG A 609 10.84 18.06 62.58
C ARG A 609 11.96 18.95 61.99
N ARG A 610 11.67 19.70 60.90
CA ARG A 610 11.83 21.19 60.73
C ARG A 610 11.47 21.62 59.28
N VAL A 611 10.50 22.53 59.08
CA VAL A 611 10.64 24.02 58.95
C VAL A 611 11.49 24.41 57.72
N PHE A 612 10.92 25.03 56.67
CA PHE A 612 10.64 26.49 56.63
C PHE A 612 9.41 26.95 55.81
N HIS A 613 8.89 28.15 56.13
CA HIS A 613 7.82 28.86 55.41
C HIS A 613 8.30 29.66 54.18
N ARG A 614 7.43 29.79 53.16
CA ARG A 614 7.00 31.05 52.48
C ARG A 614 6.21 30.70 51.18
N LYS A 615 5.23 31.49 50.71
CA LYS A 615 4.42 32.58 51.28
C LYS A 615 3.12 32.70 50.46
N ARG A 616 1.93 32.81 51.06
CA ARG A 616 0.72 33.27 50.34
C ARG A 616 0.78 34.79 50.12
N VAL A 617 0.18 35.26 49.05
CA VAL A 617 -0.32 36.64 48.89
C VAL A 617 -1.79 36.53 48.51
N ILE A 618 -2.61 37.46 49.01
CA ILE A 618 -4.06 37.53 48.76
C ILE A 618 -4.36 38.96 48.28
N SER A 619 -5.13 39.06 47.20
CA SER A 619 -5.76 40.29 46.69
C SER A 619 -6.91 39.78 45.79
N THR A 620 -8.16 39.75 46.26
CA THR A 620 -9.14 40.86 46.30
C THR A 620 -9.61 41.33 44.91
N GLU A 621 -10.76 40.80 44.51
CA GLU A 621 -11.93 41.60 44.12
C GLU A 621 -11.88 42.46 42.83
N SER A 622 -12.65 42.03 41.84
CA SER A 622 -13.60 42.91 41.13
C SER A 622 -14.72 42.06 40.51
N THR A 623 -15.92 42.63 40.42
CA THR A 623 -17.13 41.93 39.96
C THR A 623 -17.46 42.30 38.52
N ILE A 624 -17.55 41.31 37.64
CA ILE A 624 -18.18 41.44 36.33
C ILE A 624 -19.21 40.31 36.20
N LYS A 625 -20.40 40.65 35.70
CA LYS A 625 -21.40 39.67 35.27
C LYS A 625 -21.16 39.36 33.80
N GLU A 626 -21.05 38.09 33.46
CA GLU A 626 -21.21 37.62 32.09
C GLU A 626 -21.89 36.25 32.13
N GLU A 627 -22.75 35.98 31.16
CA GLU A 627 -23.53 34.75 31.06
C GLU A 627 -22.73 33.73 30.24
N SER A 628 -22.35 32.61 30.86
CA SER A 628 -21.71 31.49 30.16
C SER A 628 -22.30 30.17 30.65
N SER A 629 -22.94 29.42 29.74
CA SER A 629 -23.33 28.04 29.98
C SER A 629 -22.08 27.18 30.16
N THR A 630 -21.84 26.70 31.37
CA THR A 630 -20.78 25.72 31.64
C THR A 630 -21.25 24.33 31.21
N GLU A 631 -20.69 23.84 30.10
CA GLU A 631 -20.79 22.42 29.74
C GLU A 631 -19.93 21.60 30.72
N ASP A 632 -20.56 20.67 31.43
CA ASP A 632 -19.87 19.82 32.40
C ASP A 632 -19.03 18.74 31.69
N PHE A 633 -17.70 18.89 31.75
CA PHE A 633 -16.75 17.92 31.22
C PHE A 633 -16.71 16.66 32.09
N HIS A 634 -17.59 15.69 31.81
CA HIS A 634 -17.48 14.33 32.34
C HIS A 634 -16.24 13.62 31.77
N ILE A 635 -15.13 13.70 32.50
CA ILE A 635 -13.97 12.83 32.30
C ILE A 635 -14.34 11.45 32.85
N ILE A 636 -14.68 10.52 31.95
CA ILE A 636 -14.84 9.10 32.28
C ILE A 636 -13.51 8.60 32.87
N THR A 637 -13.57 7.95 34.03
CA THR A 637 -12.39 7.42 34.71
C THR A 637 -12.35 5.89 34.63
N VAL A 638 -11.23 5.29 35.04
CA VAL A 638 -11.08 3.83 35.06
C VAL A 638 -12.00 3.15 36.10
N GLU A 639 -12.66 3.95 36.95
CA GLU A 639 -13.56 3.48 38.01
C GLU A 639 -15.01 3.23 37.51
N ASP A 640 -15.33 3.66 36.28
CA ASP A 640 -16.65 3.49 35.63
C ASP A 640 -16.81 2.12 34.93
N PHE A 641 -15.79 1.24 34.96
CA PHE A 641 -15.84 -0.11 34.38
C PHE A 641 -16.23 -1.18 35.41
N ASP A 642 -17.36 -1.86 35.18
CA ASP A 642 -17.84 -2.97 36.00
C ASP A 642 -16.82 -4.14 36.03
N PRO A 643 -16.27 -4.51 37.21
CA PRO A 643 -15.22 -5.53 37.33
C PRO A 643 -15.76 -6.98 37.38
N SER A 644 -17.01 -7.23 37.00
CA SER A 644 -17.69 -8.55 37.19
C SER A 644 -17.39 -9.63 36.13
N PHE A 645 -16.48 -9.41 35.18
CA PHE A 645 -16.07 -10.44 34.20
C PHE A 645 -14.88 -11.30 34.65
N SER A 646 -15.16 -12.58 34.96
CA SER A 646 -14.17 -13.56 35.36
C SER A 646 -13.43 -14.18 34.16
N LEU A 647 -12.11 -14.00 34.09
CA LEU A 647 -11.20 -14.53 33.04
C LEU A 647 -10.99 -16.07 33.08
N ALA A 648 -11.91 -16.83 33.67
CA ALA A 648 -11.75 -18.26 33.96
C ALA A 648 -12.47 -19.22 32.99
N SER A 649 -13.26 -18.72 32.03
CA SER A 649 -14.14 -19.53 31.15
C SER A 649 -13.62 -19.80 29.74
N ILE A 650 -12.44 -19.28 29.37
CA ILE A 650 -11.93 -19.29 27.97
C ILE A 650 -11.17 -20.58 27.60
N LEU A 651 -10.98 -21.52 28.53
CA LEU A 651 -10.24 -22.77 28.30
C LEU A 651 -10.96 -24.03 28.82
N ASP A 652 -12.07 -24.38 28.17
CA ASP A 652 -12.57 -25.76 28.17
C ASP A 652 -13.15 -26.10 26.77
N ILE A 653 -12.38 -26.84 25.97
CA ILE A 653 -12.79 -27.33 24.63
C ILE A 653 -12.69 -28.85 24.64
N SER A 654 -13.78 -29.50 25.04
CA SER A 654 -13.92 -30.95 24.98
C SER A 654 -14.64 -31.38 23.70
N PHE A 655 -13.95 -32.09 22.80
CA PHE A 655 -14.57 -32.71 21.63
C PHE A 655 -15.48 -33.89 22.03
N THR A 656 -16.72 -33.88 21.58
CA THR A 656 -17.65 -35.03 21.57
C THR A 656 -18.37 -35.09 20.22
N PRO A 657 -18.48 -36.27 19.56
CA PRO A 657 -19.13 -36.40 18.26
C PRO A 657 -20.67 -36.51 18.36
N ASP A 658 -21.36 -36.16 17.28
CA ASP A 658 -22.82 -36.23 17.17
C ASP A 658 -23.42 -37.63 17.38
N ALA A 659 -24.60 -37.64 18.01
CA ALA A 659 -25.57 -38.74 17.94
C ALA A 659 -27.00 -38.17 17.82
N GLY A 660 -27.83 -38.86 17.05
CA GLY A 660 -29.15 -38.37 16.61
C GLY A 660 -30.26 -38.31 17.68
N PRO A 661 -31.47 -37.87 17.29
CA PRO A 661 -32.36 -37.10 18.16
C PRO A 661 -33.43 -37.90 18.92
N SER A 662 -33.91 -37.32 20.02
CA SER A 662 -35.13 -37.74 20.72
C SER A 662 -35.89 -36.56 21.36
N GLN A 663 -37.09 -36.29 20.84
CA GLN A 663 -38.23 -35.74 21.62
C GLN A 663 -38.90 -36.90 22.39
N PRO A 664 -39.86 -36.68 23.34
CA PRO A 664 -40.63 -35.46 23.69
C PRO A 664 -40.48 -35.10 25.20
N ALA A 665 -41.30 -34.30 25.91
CA ALA A 665 -42.68 -33.84 25.67
C ALA A 665 -43.10 -32.64 26.58
N GLN A 666 -44.19 -31.94 26.18
CA GLN A 666 -45.17 -31.21 27.04
C GLN A 666 -44.64 -29.98 27.83
N THR A 667 -45.37 -28.87 28.06
CA THR A 667 -46.73 -28.35 27.71
C THR A 667 -46.70 -26.79 27.89
N THR A 668 -47.68 -25.92 27.55
CA THR A 668 -49.13 -26.05 27.24
C THR A 668 -49.61 -24.83 26.38
N LEU A 669 -50.89 -24.85 25.96
CA LEU A 669 -51.85 -23.72 25.74
C LEU A 669 -51.34 -22.27 25.48
N ALA A 670 -51.90 -21.49 24.53
CA ALA A 670 -53.29 -21.48 24.07
C ALA A 670 -53.54 -20.91 22.63
N ARG A 671 -54.66 -21.37 22.03
CA ARG A 671 -55.70 -20.71 21.19
C ARG A 671 -55.44 -19.40 20.40
N ASP A 672 -56.10 -19.14 19.27
CA ASP A 672 -57.31 -19.75 18.68
C ASP A 672 -57.42 -19.55 17.13
N ARG A 673 -57.89 -20.58 16.38
CA ARG A 673 -58.65 -20.54 15.09
C ARG A 673 -58.02 -19.88 13.82
N TYR A 674 -58.40 -20.22 12.57
CA TYR A 674 -59.45 -21.11 12.00
C TYR A 674 -59.00 -21.75 10.65
N ALA A 675 -59.49 -22.96 10.32
CA ALA A 675 -59.95 -23.50 9.00
C ALA A 675 -59.29 -23.08 7.65
N ASN A 676 -59.14 -23.93 6.61
CA ASN A 676 -59.49 -25.35 6.39
C ASN A 676 -58.84 -25.91 5.09
N GLN A 677 -59.09 -27.21 4.81
CA GLN A 677 -58.92 -27.96 3.53
C GLN A 677 -57.58 -28.67 3.23
N SER A 678 -57.65 -30.01 3.27
CA SER A 678 -56.96 -30.97 2.40
C SER A 678 -58.05 -31.90 1.80
N PRO A 679 -57.82 -32.59 0.67
CA PRO A 679 -57.09 -33.88 0.65
C PRO A 679 -56.23 -34.04 -0.64
N SER A 680 -55.63 -35.18 -1.05
CA SER A 680 -55.65 -36.58 -0.60
C SER A 680 -54.34 -37.32 -0.97
N GLU A 681 -53.84 -38.20 -0.08
CA GLU A 681 -52.94 -39.34 -0.41
C GLU A 681 -53.76 -40.50 -1.07
N PRO A 682 -53.19 -41.60 -1.64
CA PRO A 682 -52.08 -42.44 -1.12
C PRO A 682 -51.05 -42.91 -2.19
N THR A 683 -49.94 -43.62 -1.89
CA THR A 683 -49.88 -45.08 -1.61
C THR A 683 -48.48 -45.53 -1.15
N LYS A 684 -48.40 -46.61 -0.35
CA LYS A 684 -47.20 -47.10 0.35
C LYS A 684 -46.53 -48.31 -0.34
N ALA A 685 -45.19 -48.39 -0.30
CA ALA A 685 -44.38 -49.60 -0.06
C ALA A 685 -42.86 -49.28 -0.15
N ALA A 686 -41.90 -50.11 0.31
CA ALA A 686 -41.66 -50.70 1.64
C ALA A 686 -40.34 -51.52 1.62
N LEU A 687 -39.60 -51.54 2.74
CA LEU A 687 -38.66 -52.60 3.19
C LEU A 687 -37.27 -52.85 2.51
N THR A 688 -36.24 -52.28 3.15
CA THR A 688 -35.00 -52.96 3.65
C THR A 688 -33.84 -53.38 2.70
N PRO A 689 -32.59 -53.56 3.22
CA PRO A 689 -31.36 -53.30 2.45
C PRO A 689 -30.43 -54.51 2.18
N GLY A 690 -29.37 -54.32 1.39
CA GLY A 690 -28.30 -55.30 1.18
C GLY A 690 -26.93 -54.71 0.76
N LEU A 691 -25.94 -54.90 1.64
CA LEU A 691 -24.51 -55.24 1.43
C LEU A 691 -23.58 -54.52 0.40
N LEU A 692 -22.33 -54.37 0.86
CA LEU A 692 -21.07 -54.12 0.12
C LEU A 692 -20.81 -55.26 -0.90
N ALA A 693 -19.98 -55.18 -1.96
CA ALA A 693 -18.92 -54.27 -2.45
C ALA A 693 -18.78 -54.50 -4.00
N PRO A 694 -17.68 -54.19 -4.74
CA PRO A 694 -16.50 -53.35 -4.46
C PRO A 694 -16.24 -52.27 -5.54
N LEU A 695 -15.17 -51.46 -5.36
CA LEU A 695 -14.67 -50.51 -6.36
C LEU A 695 -13.76 -51.21 -7.39
N VAL A 696 -13.91 -50.90 -8.68
CA VAL A 696 -13.03 -51.41 -9.76
C VAL A 696 -12.18 -50.27 -10.31
N ILE A 697 -10.86 -50.52 -10.42
CA ILE A 697 -9.88 -49.60 -11.03
C ILE A 697 -9.47 -50.19 -12.40
N PRO A 698 -9.53 -49.41 -13.49
CA PRO A 698 -8.87 -49.74 -14.75
C PRO A 698 -7.62 -48.86 -14.97
N ASP A 699 -6.43 -49.44 -14.79
CA ASP A 699 -5.20 -48.88 -15.35
C ASP A 699 -5.15 -49.08 -16.87
N SER A 700 -4.73 -48.07 -17.65
CA SER A 700 -3.56 -48.15 -18.55
C SER A 700 -3.48 -47.04 -19.63
N LEU A 701 -2.39 -46.25 -19.56
CA LEU A 701 -1.56 -45.77 -20.68
C LEU A 701 -2.15 -44.80 -21.75
N PRO A 702 -1.32 -44.13 -22.59
CA PRO A 702 0.09 -43.74 -22.43
C PRO A 702 0.36 -42.22 -22.57
N HIS A 703 1.56 -41.76 -22.17
CA HIS A 703 2.04 -40.41 -22.47
C HIS A 703 2.49 -40.24 -23.94
N PRO A 704 2.26 -39.07 -24.56
CA PRO A 704 3.13 -38.55 -25.62
C PRO A 704 4.30 -37.75 -25.01
N ARG A 705 5.52 -37.96 -25.54
CA ARG A 705 6.65 -37.06 -25.30
C ARG A 705 6.50 -35.82 -26.19
N ILE A 706 6.81 -34.63 -25.67
CA ILE A 706 7.08 -33.44 -26.50
C ILE A 706 8.49 -32.93 -26.15
N SER A 707 9.24 -32.56 -27.19
CA SER A 707 10.64 -32.14 -27.13
C SER A 707 10.78 -30.69 -26.66
N ALA A 708 11.82 -30.43 -25.86
CA ALA A 708 12.24 -29.07 -25.60
C ALA A 708 12.85 -28.46 -26.87
N TYR A 709 12.37 -27.27 -27.26
CA TYR A 709 13.02 -26.38 -28.21
C TYR A 709 13.17 -25.02 -27.55
N THR A 710 14.40 -24.53 -27.44
CA THR A 710 14.72 -23.24 -26.83
C THR A 710 14.41 -22.11 -27.80
N SER A 711 13.46 -21.26 -27.46
CA SER A 711 13.26 -19.95 -28.10
C SER A 711 13.51 -18.85 -27.06
N HIS A 712 14.42 -17.93 -27.38
CA HIS A 712 14.57 -16.70 -26.61
C HIS A 712 13.44 -15.74 -27.00
N THR A 713 12.68 -15.27 -26.01
CA THR A 713 11.69 -14.19 -26.19
C THR A 713 12.03 -13.07 -25.21
N LEU A 714 12.13 -11.84 -25.73
CA LEU A 714 12.45 -10.66 -24.91
C LEU A 714 11.20 -10.19 -24.16
N THR A 715 11.35 -9.87 -22.88
CA THR A 715 10.29 -9.29 -22.05
C THR A 715 10.18 -7.78 -22.27
N SER A 716 9.15 -7.33 -22.97
CA SER A 716 8.74 -5.91 -23.00
C SER A 716 7.92 -5.56 -21.75
N SER A 717 8.16 -4.38 -21.18
CA SER A 717 7.54 -3.91 -19.93
C SER A 717 6.08 -3.44 -20.08
N GLU A 718 5.39 -3.31 -18.95
CA GLU A 718 3.93 -3.12 -18.84
C GLU A 718 3.49 -1.64 -18.75
N GLY A 719 2.33 -1.33 -19.34
CA GLY A 719 1.34 -0.36 -18.81
C GLY A 719 1.51 1.16 -19.05
N SER A 720 0.88 1.70 -20.10
CA SER A 720 0.52 3.14 -20.21
C SER A 720 -0.82 3.46 -19.49
N PRO A 721 -1.04 4.70 -19.01
CA PRO A 721 -2.37 5.27 -18.73
C PRO A 721 -3.10 5.69 -20.02
N THR A 722 -4.32 6.25 -19.93
CA THR A 722 -5.17 6.50 -21.12
C THR A 722 -5.70 7.93 -21.27
N PHE A 723 -5.28 8.57 -22.37
CA PHE A 723 -5.86 9.66 -23.18
C PHE A 723 -6.42 10.96 -22.54
N THR A 724 -6.99 10.93 -21.34
CA THR A 724 -7.80 12.04 -20.79
C THR A 724 -6.97 13.24 -20.31
N GLU A 725 -5.70 13.02 -19.94
CA GLU A 725 -4.81 14.07 -19.42
C GLU A 725 -4.39 15.10 -20.49
N ILE A 726 -4.49 14.76 -21.78
CA ILE A 726 -4.09 15.61 -22.92
C ILE A 726 -4.86 16.96 -22.92
N ALA A 727 -6.11 16.98 -22.45
CA ALA A 727 -6.92 18.19 -22.40
C ALA A 727 -6.44 19.22 -21.36
N HIS A 728 -5.83 18.78 -20.25
CA HIS A 728 -5.37 19.67 -19.18
C HIS A 728 -4.03 20.35 -19.46
N ILE A 729 -3.20 19.80 -20.36
CA ILE A 729 -1.93 20.43 -20.74
C ILE A 729 -2.17 21.53 -21.78
N ALA A 730 -3.08 21.31 -22.73
CA ALA A 730 -3.35 22.23 -23.83
C ALA A 730 -3.95 23.59 -23.40
N SER A 731 -4.70 23.63 -22.28
CA SER A 731 -5.35 24.85 -21.77
C SER A 731 -4.41 25.87 -21.12
N SER A 732 -3.10 25.60 -21.07
CA SER A 732 -2.10 26.45 -20.40
C SER A 732 -1.33 27.40 -21.32
N PHE A 733 -1.69 27.50 -22.61
CA PHE A 733 -0.95 28.27 -23.62
C PHE A 733 -1.82 29.27 -24.41
N PRO A 734 -1.39 30.52 -24.61
CA PRO A 734 -2.00 31.45 -25.56
C PRO A 734 -1.55 31.18 -27.01
N LEU A 735 -2.42 31.42 -27.99
CA LEU A 735 -2.21 31.13 -29.41
C LEU A 735 -2.47 32.37 -30.31
N PRO A 736 -1.59 32.68 -31.29
CA PRO A 736 -1.76 33.80 -32.23
C PRO A 736 -2.49 33.40 -33.53
N PRO A 737 -3.08 34.37 -34.27
CA PRO A 737 -3.88 34.13 -35.48
C PRO A 737 -3.04 33.94 -36.77
N SER A 738 -3.70 33.44 -37.82
CA SER A 738 -3.16 33.40 -39.19
C SER A 738 -4.01 34.22 -40.18
N TYR A 739 -3.41 34.70 -41.26
CA TYR A 739 -3.97 35.70 -42.18
C TYR A 739 -4.17 35.09 -43.57
N ASN A 740 -5.40 35.12 -44.10
CA ASN A 740 -5.75 34.45 -45.35
C ASN A 740 -5.91 35.48 -46.50
N PRO A 741 -5.17 35.38 -47.63
CA PRO A 741 -5.22 36.37 -48.70
C PRO A 741 -6.45 36.19 -49.60
N ALA A 742 -7.27 37.24 -49.74
CA ALA A 742 -8.41 37.25 -50.66
C ALA A 742 -7.95 37.36 -52.13
N SER A 743 -8.62 36.61 -53.02
CA SER A 743 -8.37 36.64 -54.47
C SER A 743 -9.15 37.75 -55.19
N ILE A 744 -8.69 38.11 -56.39
CA ILE A 744 -9.17 39.28 -57.15
C ILE A 744 -10.29 38.90 -58.12
N SER A 745 -11.43 39.61 -58.06
CA SER A 745 -12.46 39.88 -59.11
C SER A 745 -13.81 40.19 -58.43
N SER A 746 -14.67 41.12 -58.88
CA SER A 746 -14.69 41.99 -60.08
C SER A 746 -15.67 43.17 -59.90
N LEU A 747 -15.58 44.21 -60.77
CA LEU A 747 -16.57 45.28 -61.05
C LEU A 747 -16.90 46.25 -59.86
N SER A 748 -16.70 47.59 -59.89
CA SER A 748 -16.97 48.67 -60.86
C SER A 748 -18.39 49.26 -60.76
N PRO A 749 -18.61 50.61 -60.73
CA PRO A 749 -17.71 51.76 -60.44
C PRO A 749 -18.38 52.81 -59.49
N GLU A 750 -17.96 54.09 -59.58
CA GLU A 750 -18.67 55.31 -59.09
C GLU A 750 -18.56 55.62 -57.55
N ALA A 751 -18.20 56.80 -57.04
CA ALA A 751 -17.87 58.11 -57.63
C ALA A 751 -16.70 58.86 -56.92
N ARG A 752 -16.28 59.99 -57.50
CA ARG A 752 -15.28 61.00 -57.04
C ARG A 752 -15.96 62.16 -56.27
N PRO A 753 -15.23 63.16 -55.69
CA PRO A 753 -13.85 63.21 -55.20
C PRO A 753 -13.68 63.88 -53.79
N GLY A 754 -12.47 63.84 -53.23
CA GLY A 754 -12.00 64.71 -52.13
C GLY A 754 -10.46 64.65 -52.01
N ALA A 755 -9.77 65.74 -51.65
CA ALA A 755 -8.30 65.82 -51.75
C ALA A 755 -7.64 66.77 -50.72
N LEU A 756 -6.30 66.64 -50.60
CA LEU A 756 -5.37 67.43 -49.77
C LEU A 756 -5.40 67.06 -48.25
N GLN A 757 -4.30 67.17 -47.48
CA GLN A 757 -2.94 67.66 -47.79
C GLN A 757 -1.83 66.94 -46.99
N ILE A 758 -0.57 67.18 -47.38
CA ILE A 758 0.67 66.66 -46.79
C ILE A 758 1.25 67.66 -45.77
N ILE A 759 1.93 67.18 -44.70
CA ILE A 759 3.08 67.88 -44.08
C ILE A 759 4.01 66.87 -43.38
N ARG A 760 5.33 67.17 -43.36
CA ARG A 760 6.39 66.39 -42.65
C ARG A 760 6.71 67.04 -41.29
N ASN A 761 7.44 66.34 -40.41
CA ASN A 761 8.77 66.81 -39.95
C ASN A 761 9.53 65.82 -39.04
N THR A 762 10.85 65.75 -39.28
CA THR A 762 11.96 65.26 -38.42
C THR A 762 12.50 66.45 -37.56
N PRO A 763 13.49 66.35 -36.61
CA PRO A 763 14.66 65.44 -36.62
C PRO A 763 15.35 65.02 -35.27
N SER A 764 16.48 64.31 -35.43
CA SER A 764 17.74 64.08 -34.65
C SER A 764 18.14 64.96 -33.42
N PHE A 765 19.21 64.72 -32.61
CA PHE A 765 20.43 63.85 -32.66
C PHE A 765 21.16 63.78 -31.26
N THR A 766 22.17 62.89 -31.14
CA THR A 766 23.44 62.97 -30.33
C THR A 766 23.52 62.64 -28.81
N THR A 767 24.74 62.26 -28.38
CA THR A 767 25.21 61.77 -27.05
C THR A 767 26.29 62.71 -26.43
N PRO A 768 26.86 62.40 -25.25
CA PRO A 768 28.32 62.09 -25.17
C PRO A 768 28.75 61.08 -24.06
N VAL A 769 30.06 61.00 -23.71
CA VAL A 769 30.77 59.90 -22.99
C VAL A 769 31.80 60.38 -21.93
N SER A 770 31.98 59.66 -20.79
CA SER A 770 33.18 59.55 -19.89
C SER A 770 32.87 58.57 -18.72
N GLU A 771 33.73 57.76 -18.04
CA GLU A 771 35.13 57.25 -18.16
C GLU A 771 36.17 57.68 -17.07
N VAL A 772 37.15 56.77 -16.78
CA VAL A 772 38.47 56.88 -16.09
C VAL A 772 38.63 56.75 -14.53
N ASN A 773 39.22 55.61 -14.11
CA ASN A 773 40.13 55.22 -12.98
C ASN A 773 39.91 55.50 -11.45
N PRO A 774 40.43 54.61 -10.55
CA PRO A 774 40.48 54.78 -9.07
C PRO A 774 41.92 54.79 -8.46
N ALA A 775 42.08 55.09 -7.13
CA ALA A 775 42.96 54.39 -6.15
C ALA A 775 43.20 55.11 -4.78
N SER A 776 43.47 54.33 -3.72
CA SER A 776 44.34 54.68 -2.54
C SER A 776 43.75 55.65 -1.45
N VAL A 777 44.21 55.79 -0.17
CA VAL A 777 45.13 55.02 0.72
C VAL A 777 45.08 55.51 2.22
N LEU A 778 45.41 54.65 3.22
CA LEU A 778 45.75 54.97 4.66
C LEU A 778 44.66 55.67 5.55
N SER A 779 44.71 55.78 6.91
CA SER A 779 45.40 55.08 8.03
C SER A 779 44.85 55.49 9.43
N SER A 780 45.18 54.72 10.48
CA SER A 780 45.27 55.04 11.95
C SER A 780 44.19 54.47 12.91
N LYS A 781 44.36 54.47 14.26
CA LYS A 781 45.45 53.98 15.17
C LYS A 781 44.94 54.01 16.65
N HIS A 782 45.41 53.08 17.51
CA HIS A 782 45.08 52.94 18.96
C HIS A 782 43.61 52.53 19.30
N ARG A 783 43.24 51.96 20.46
CA ARG A 783 43.97 51.61 21.72
C ARG A 783 43.34 50.34 22.38
N LYS A 784 44.09 49.59 23.20
CA LYS A 784 43.62 48.53 24.14
C LYS A 784 43.52 49.14 25.58
N PRO A 785 42.74 48.63 26.56
CA PRO A 785 42.85 47.29 27.18
C PRO A 785 41.48 46.58 27.47
N PRO A 786 41.18 45.86 28.60
CA PRO A 786 41.10 44.38 28.51
C PRO A 786 39.78 43.67 29.00
N ILE A 787 39.74 42.38 28.63
CA ILE A 787 38.94 41.18 29.06
C ILE A 787 38.70 41.08 30.61
N PRO A 788 37.69 40.34 31.19
CA PRO A 788 36.73 39.34 30.62
C PRO A 788 35.21 39.46 31.04
N TYR A 789 34.28 38.82 30.29
CA TYR A 789 33.49 37.61 30.67
C TYR A 789 32.22 37.35 29.80
N ARG A 790 31.95 36.06 29.53
CA ARG A 790 30.69 35.39 29.08
C ARG A 790 29.58 36.21 28.37
N PRO A 791 29.27 35.91 27.09
CA PRO A 791 27.95 36.18 26.53
C PRO A 791 26.94 35.08 26.94
N ALA A 792 25.70 35.48 27.24
CA ALA A 792 24.54 34.60 27.21
C ALA A 792 23.78 34.89 25.91
N VAL A 793 23.71 33.92 24.99
CA VAL A 793 23.06 34.11 23.69
C VAL A 793 21.56 33.85 23.82
N TYR A 794 20.78 34.92 23.94
CA TYR A 794 19.38 34.90 23.50
C TYR A 794 19.37 34.98 21.96
N LEU A 795 18.82 33.96 21.30
CA LEU A 795 18.56 34.02 19.87
C LEU A 795 17.20 34.68 19.65
N SER A 796 17.20 35.95 19.23
CA SER A 796 15.99 36.70 18.90
C SER A 796 15.63 36.53 17.42
N VAL A 797 14.35 36.40 17.11
CA VAL A 797 13.84 36.23 15.75
C VAL A 797 13.40 37.58 15.19
N SER A 798 14.17 38.15 14.25
CA SER A 798 13.70 39.12 13.24
C SER A 798 14.83 39.56 12.29
N VAL A 799 14.78 39.15 11.02
CA VAL A 799 15.11 40.01 9.87
C VAL A 799 14.16 39.62 8.72
N MET A 800 13.40 40.60 8.24
CA MET A 800 12.64 40.55 6.99
C MET A 800 12.64 41.97 6.40
N ALA A 801 12.23 42.11 5.13
CA ALA A 801 12.17 43.36 4.38
C ALA A 801 13.50 44.09 4.12
N SER A 802 14.13 43.78 2.99
CA SER A 802 14.40 44.79 1.96
C SER A 802 14.83 44.15 0.64
N LEU A 803 14.15 44.53 -0.46
CA LEU A 803 14.68 44.67 -1.82
C LEU A 803 13.54 45.08 -2.76
N LEU A 804 13.71 46.19 -3.49
CA LEU A 804 12.76 46.65 -4.52
C LEU A 804 13.13 46.04 -5.88
N PRO A 805 12.17 45.54 -6.68
CA PRO A 805 12.47 44.96 -7.99
C PRO A 805 12.85 46.04 -9.01
N LYS A 806 13.96 45.83 -9.72
CA LYS A 806 14.42 46.70 -10.80
C LYS A 806 13.75 46.27 -12.12
N LYS A 807 12.98 47.17 -12.75
CA LYS A 807 12.18 46.85 -13.95
C LYS A 807 13.05 46.65 -15.19
N ASN A 808 13.44 45.40 -15.47
CA ASN A 808 14.07 45.01 -16.73
C ASN A 808 13.02 44.90 -17.85
N ARG A 809 13.26 45.58 -18.98
CA ARG A 809 12.53 45.36 -20.24
C ARG A 809 13.22 44.23 -21.01
N ASP A 810 12.81 42.99 -20.79
CA ASP A 810 13.30 41.83 -21.56
C ASP A 810 12.29 40.67 -21.59
N VAL A 811 11.03 41.03 -21.85
CA VAL A 811 9.90 40.12 -22.15
C VAL A 811 9.16 40.74 -23.33
N VAL A 812 8.84 39.93 -24.34
CA VAL A 812 7.99 40.34 -25.47
C VAL A 812 6.54 40.10 -25.05
N ASP A 813 5.79 41.20 -24.90
CA ASP A 813 4.36 41.17 -24.63
C ASP A 813 3.59 40.86 -25.92
N PHE A 814 2.69 39.86 -25.88
CA PHE A 814 1.72 39.58 -26.95
C PHE A 814 0.35 40.04 -26.44
N GLY A 815 -0.26 41.02 -27.12
CA GLY A 815 -1.35 41.82 -26.54
C GLY A 815 -2.70 41.74 -27.25
N GLU A 816 -3.67 42.36 -26.56
CA GLU A 816 -5.10 42.55 -26.84
C GLU A 816 -6.00 41.30 -26.76
N GLU A 817 -7.07 41.44 -25.97
CA GLU A 817 -8.13 40.47 -25.72
C GLU A 817 -9.29 40.69 -26.71
N MET A 818 -10.02 39.64 -27.10
CA MET A 818 -11.13 39.74 -28.06
C MET A 818 -12.37 38.99 -27.57
N ASP A 819 -13.55 39.50 -27.94
CA ASP A 819 -14.85 38.99 -27.45
C ASP A 819 -15.31 37.72 -28.19
N TYR A 820 -15.89 36.78 -27.43
CA TYR A 820 -16.41 35.49 -27.89
C TYR A 820 -17.93 35.36 -27.75
N SER A 821 -18.65 36.46 -27.46
CA SER A 821 -20.10 36.54 -27.20
C SER A 821 -21.04 35.96 -28.28
N HIS A 822 -20.52 35.44 -29.39
CA HIS A 822 -21.28 34.95 -30.54
C HIS A 822 -20.92 33.51 -30.99
N VAL A 823 -20.00 32.81 -30.31
CA VAL A 823 -19.59 31.45 -30.70
C VAL A 823 -20.30 30.39 -29.86
N GLN A 824 -21.36 29.77 -30.42
CA GLN A 824 -22.02 28.62 -29.81
C GLN A 824 -21.28 27.32 -30.15
N TRP A 825 -20.55 26.80 -29.18
CA TRP A 825 -20.01 25.44 -29.22
C TRP A 825 -21.09 24.42 -28.83
N PHE A 826 -20.97 23.20 -29.38
CA PHE A 826 -21.91 22.08 -29.25
C PHE A 826 -23.28 22.30 -29.92
N GLN A 827 -23.51 21.58 -31.02
CA GLN A 827 -24.85 21.25 -31.54
C GLN A 827 -24.98 19.72 -31.64
N ASP A 828 -26.21 19.23 -31.70
CA ASP A 828 -26.54 17.81 -31.58
C ASP A 828 -25.91 16.91 -32.66
N ALA A 829 -25.73 15.64 -32.30
CA ALA A 829 -25.13 14.63 -33.18
C ALA A 829 -25.99 14.39 -34.46
N PRO A 830 -25.36 14.22 -35.64
CA PRO A 830 -26.08 14.00 -36.89
C PRO A 830 -26.88 12.69 -36.87
N GLN A 831 -28.13 12.75 -37.33
CA GLN A 831 -29.03 11.61 -37.36
C GLN A 831 -28.46 10.48 -38.24
N ARG A 832 -28.40 9.26 -37.69
CA ARG A 832 -27.95 8.07 -38.45
C ARG A 832 -28.99 7.68 -39.50
N PRO A 833 -28.57 7.36 -40.75
CA PRO A 833 -29.48 6.84 -41.77
C PRO A 833 -30.04 5.46 -41.38
N SER A 834 -31.34 5.26 -41.61
CA SER A 834 -32.11 4.13 -41.13
C SER A 834 -32.50 3.14 -42.23
N THR A 835 -31.64 2.16 -42.52
CA THR A 835 -31.98 1.01 -43.39
C THR A 835 -31.33 -0.29 -42.92
N LEU A 836 -32.16 -1.30 -42.66
CA LEU A 836 -31.78 -2.72 -42.55
C LEU A 836 -32.68 -3.53 -43.49
N PRO A 837 -32.16 -4.12 -44.57
CA PRO A 837 -32.89 -5.10 -45.37
C PRO A 837 -33.12 -6.41 -44.59
N GLN A 838 -34.16 -7.16 -44.97
CA GLN A 838 -34.55 -8.42 -44.33
C GLN A 838 -33.64 -9.60 -44.70
N PRO A 839 -33.60 -10.68 -43.89
CA PRO A 839 -32.78 -11.86 -44.17
C PRO A 839 -33.44 -12.79 -45.22
N GLU A 840 -32.69 -13.16 -46.25
CA GLU A 840 -33.08 -14.20 -47.22
C GLU A 840 -32.41 -15.56 -46.92
N GLN A 841 -32.70 -16.58 -47.73
CA GLN A 841 -32.85 -17.95 -47.24
C GLN A 841 -31.63 -18.88 -47.46
N ARG A 842 -31.73 -20.05 -46.80
CA ARG A 842 -30.76 -21.15 -46.80
C ARG A 842 -30.48 -21.70 -48.21
N GLN A 843 -29.26 -22.18 -48.42
CA GLN A 843 -29.06 -23.59 -48.80
C GLN A 843 -27.62 -24.09 -48.48
N PRO A 844 -27.43 -25.38 -48.13
CA PRO A 844 -26.11 -25.93 -47.81
C PRO A 844 -25.60 -26.95 -48.84
N GLN A 845 -24.32 -26.88 -49.25
CA GLN A 845 -23.61 -28.05 -49.78
C GLN A 845 -22.07 -27.90 -49.88
N GLN A 846 -21.40 -29.06 -49.94
CA GLN A 846 -20.04 -29.29 -50.46
C GLN A 846 -18.86 -28.62 -49.72
N HIS A 847 -18.46 -29.24 -48.60
CA HIS A 847 -17.10 -29.15 -48.07
C HIS A 847 -16.33 -30.44 -48.40
N HIS A 848 -15.60 -30.47 -49.52
CA HIS A 848 -14.48 -31.37 -49.81
C HIS A 848 -13.58 -30.73 -50.87
N GLN A 849 -12.29 -31.10 -50.88
CA GLN A 849 -11.24 -30.61 -51.78
C GLN A 849 -10.95 -29.09 -51.76
N GLN A 850 -10.03 -28.65 -50.89
CA GLN A 850 -8.98 -27.69 -51.27
C GLN A 850 -7.79 -27.68 -50.29
N GLN A 851 -7.08 -28.81 -50.20
CA GLN A 851 -5.73 -28.90 -49.61
C GLN A 851 -4.68 -29.15 -50.71
N GLN A 852 -4.51 -28.20 -51.64
CA GLN A 852 -3.39 -28.12 -52.58
C GLN A 852 -3.44 -26.86 -53.48
N GLN A 853 -3.13 -25.67 -52.93
CA GLN A 853 -2.80 -24.49 -53.77
C GLN A 853 -1.99 -23.40 -53.04
N HIS A 854 -1.04 -23.81 -52.20
CA HIS A 854 -0.25 -22.90 -51.35
C HIS A 854 0.91 -22.18 -52.08
N HIS A 855 0.70 -21.71 -53.32
CA HIS A 855 1.75 -21.05 -54.12
C HIS A 855 1.21 -20.10 -55.22
N HIS A 856 0.58 -18.98 -54.83
CA HIS A 856 0.61 -17.66 -55.52
C HIS A 856 -0.27 -16.67 -54.74
N GLN A 857 0.31 -15.93 -53.80
CA GLN A 857 -0.39 -14.84 -53.12
C GLN A 857 -0.01 -13.52 -53.81
N GLN A 858 -0.90 -13.01 -54.64
CA GLN A 858 -0.66 -11.76 -55.38
C GLN A 858 -0.64 -10.58 -54.41
N HIS A 859 0.31 -9.66 -54.59
CA HIS A 859 0.30 -8.38 -53.89
C HIS A 859 -0.89 -7.55 -54.40
N HIS A 860 -1.98 -7.52 -53.65
CA HIS A 860 -2.97 -6.46 -53.78
C HIS A 860 -2.28 -5.13 -53.44
N PRO A 861 -2.39 -4.09 -54.28
CA PRO A 861 -1.87 -2.77 -53.93
C PRO A 861 -2.60 -2.27 -52.69
N THR A 862 -1.86 -2.00 -51.62
CA THR A 862 -2.41 -1.47 -50.38
C THR A 862 -3.04 -0.10 -50.65
N GLU A 863 -4.29 0.10 -50.25
CA GLU A 863 -4.94 1.40 -50.39
C GLU A 863 -4.16 2.48 -49.62
N PRO A 864 -4.04 3.71 -50.15
CA PRO A 864 -3.30 4.77 -49.48
C PRO A 864 -3.86 5.03 -48.08
N TYR A 865 -3.02 4.87 -47.05
CA TYR A 865 -3.41 5.16 -45.66
C TYR A 865 -3.85 6.62 -45.54
N GLN A 866 -5.13 6.81 -45.24
CA GLN A 866 -5.72 8.10 -44.92
C GLN A 866 -5.86 8.19 -43.40
N PRO A 867 -5.09 9.05 -42.69
CA PRO A 867 -5.23 9.21 -41.25
C PRO A 867 -6.62 9.72 -40.89
N SER A 868 -7.13 9.31 -39.73
CA SER A 868 -8.37 9.89 -39.18
C SER A 868 -8.12 11.35 -38.76
N PRO A 869 -9.15 12.22 -38.77
CA PRO A 869 -9.01 13.60 -38.30
C PRO A 869 -8.38 13.69 -36.91
N HIS A 870 -8.78 12.80 -36.00
CA HIS A 870 -8.22 12.70 -34.66
C HIS A 870 -6.70 12.46 -34.62
N VAL A 871 -6.14 11.71 -35.56
CA VAL A 871 -4.68 11.52 -35.68
C VAL A 871 -4.01 12.81 -36.21
N ILE A 872 -4.69 13.59 -37.05
CA ILE A 872 -4.20 14.90 -37.48
C ILE A 872 -4.16 15.86 -36.27
N ASP A 873 -5.27 15.99 -35.55
CA ASP A 873 -5.40 16.84 -34.35
C ASP A 873 -4.33 16.53 -33.30
N GLN A 874 -4.09 15.23 -33.03
CA GLN A 874 -3.01 14.77 -32.14
C GLN A 874 -1.63 15.23 -32.61
N ASN A 875 -1.30 15.04 -33.89
CA ASN A 875 0.00 15.42 -34.44
C ASN A 875 0.21 16.94 -34.40
N GLU A 876 -0.83 17.75 -34.68
CA GLU A 876 -0.76 19.21 -34.57
C GLU A 876 -0.56 19.66 -33.11
N GLY A 877 -1.24 19.03 -32.15
CA GLY A 877 -1.01 19.26 -30.72
C GLY A 877 0.43 18.98 -30.27
N PHE A 878 1.01 17.87 -30.73
CA PHE A 878 2.43 17.58 -30.47
C PHE A 878 3.37 18.60 -31.14
N ILE A 879 3.13 18.98 -32.40
CA ILE A 879 3.93 20.00 -33.11
C ILE A 879 3.92 21.33 -32.32
N PHE A 880 2.75 21.76 -31.83
CA PHE A 880 2.63 22.96 -31.01
C PHE A 880 3.42 22.83 -29.69
N ALA A 881 3.16 21.79 -28.90
CA ALA A 881 3.83 21.57 -27.61
C ALA A 881 5.37 21.51 -27.76
N LEU A 882 5.86 20.82 -28.79
CA LEU A 882 7.28 20.71 -29.11
C LEU A 882 7.89 22.04 -29.60
N SER A 883 7.10 22.97 -30.14
CA SER A 883 7.56 24.32 -30.51
C SER A 883 7.60 25.28 -29.31
N ALA A 884 6.71 25.10 -28.32
CA ALA A 884 6.69 25.88 -27.09
C ALA A 884 7.76 25.42 -26.08
N ALA A 885 8.04 24.11 -26.04
CA ALA A 885 8.91 23.44 -25.07
C ALA A 885 10.24 24.16 -24.73
N PRO A 886 11.08 24.61 -25.69
CA PRO A 886 12.34 25.29 -25.35
C PRO A 886 12.13 26.64 -24.64
N ASN A 887 11.06 27.37 -25.00
CA ASN A 887 10.71 28.64 -24.37
C ASN A 887 10.17 28.44 -22.95
N VAL A 888 9.33 27.41 -22.73
CA VAL A 888 8.84 27.05 -21.39
C VAL A 888 10.00 26.66 -20.47
N LEU A 889 10.93 25.82 -20.94
CA LEU A 889 12.15 25.47 -20.21
C LEU A 889 12.94 26.73 -19.80
N TYR A 890 13.13 27.68 -20.72
CA TYR A 890 13.85 28.91 -20.42
C TYR A 890 13.10 29.82 -19.42
N GLN A 891 11.77 29.89 -19.49
CA GLN A 891 10.94 30.63 -18.53
C GLN A 891 10.97 29.99 -17.13
N ARG A 892 10.77 28.66 -17.03
CA ARG A 892 10.88 27.91 -15.77
C ARG A 892 12.27 28.06 -15.16
N TYR A 893 13.33 28.06 -15.98
CA TYR A 893 14.70 28.34 -15.54
C TYR A 893 14.89 29.79 -15.05
N LYS A 894 14.38 30.81 -15.76
CA LYS A 894 14.40 32.22 -15.30
C LYS A 894 13.62 32.42 -13.98
N GLN A 895 12.53 31.67 -13.75
CA GLN A 895 11.67 31.79 -12.57
C GLN A 895 12.19 31.04 -11.33
N TYR A 896 12.64 29.79 -11.50
CA TYR A 896 12.94 28.86 -10.40
C TYR A 896 14.36 28.27 -10.46
N GLY A 897 15.21 28.77 -11.38
CA GLY A 897 16.56 28.27 -11.58
C GLY A 897 16.59 26.77 -11.88
N GLN A 898 17.48 26.07 -11.18
CA GLN A 898 17.76 24.65 -11.40
C GLN A 898 16.57 23.74 -11.01
N LEU A 899 15.69 24.19 -10.10
CA LEU A 899 14.47 23.46 -9.73
C LEU A 899 13.39 23.56 -10.80
N GLY A 900 13.30 24.69 -11.50
CA GLY A 900 12.39 24.85 -12.65
C GLY A 900 12.74 23.91 -13.80
N VAL A 901 14.05 23.74 -14.05
CA VAL A 901 14.55 22.74 -15.03
C VAL A 901 14.17 21.32 -14.60
N LEU A 902 14.33 20.98 -13.32
CA LEU A 902 14.01 19.64 -12.82
C LEU A 902 12.51 19.32 -12.94
N GLY A 903 11.62 20.24 -12.55
CA GLY A 903 10.17 20.08 -12.68
C GLY A 903 9.73 19.98 -14.14
N TRP A 904 10.29 20.81 -15.02
CA TRP A 904 10.04 20.74 -16.45
C TRP A 904 10.53 19.43 -17.09
N CYS A 905 11.62 18.83 -16.59
CA CYS A 905 12.08 17.52 -17.08
C CYS A 905 11.10 16.37 -16.76
N SER A 906 10.21 16.50 -15.77
CA SER A 906 9.08 15.59 -15.58
C SER A 906 7.99 15.81 -16.63
N GLU A 907 7.53 17.06 -16.79
CA GLU A 907 6.54 17.46 -17.82
C GLU A 907 6.98 17.00 -19.23
N PHE A 908 8.25 17.19 -19.56
CA PHE A 908 8.83 16.76 -20.84
C PHE A 908 9.00 15.24 -20.95
N SER A 909 9.20 14.51 -19.85
CA SER A 909 9.30 13.04 -19.88
C SER A 909 7.98 12.39 -20.29
N GLU A 910 6.86 12.98 -19.86
CA GLU A 910 5.51 12.53 -20.19
C GLU A 910 5.20 12.81 -21.68
N LEU A 911 5.51 14.02 -22.16
CA LEU A 911 5.42 14.38 -23.58
C LEU A 911 6.22 13.40 -24.46
N VAL A 912 7.40 12.97 -24.02
CA VAL A 912 8.25 12.00 -24.70
C VAL A 912 7.64 10.60 -24.77
N ASP A 913 6.86 10.19 -23.78
CA ASP A 913 6.23 8.85 -23.77
C ASP A 913 4.89 8.84 -24.52
N ASN A 914 4.07 9.90 -24.40
CA ASN A 914 2.88 10.09 -25.24
C ASN A 914 3.25 10.16 -26.74
N LEU A 915 4.36 10.83 -27.08
CA LEU A 915 4.87 10.88 -28.46
C LEU A 915 5.38 9.51 -28.95
N LYS A 916 5.89 8.65 -28.05
CA LYS A 916 6.26 7.27 -28.41
C LYS A 916 5.06 6.41 -28.74
N GLU A 917 3.99 6.51 -27.95
CA GLU A 917 2.78 5.74 -28.18
C GLU A 917 2.18 6.07 -29.57
N LEU A 918 2.12 7.35 -29.93
CA LEU A 918 1.75 7.79 -31.29
C LEU A 918 2.62 7.16 -32.39
N GLY A 919 3.94 7.07 -32.18
CA GLY A 919 4.87 6.48 -33.13
C GLY A 919 4.78 4.95 -33.22
N PHE A 920 4.61 4.26 -32.10
CA PHE A 920 4.40 2.80 -32.06
C PHE A 920 3.05 2.40 -32.66
N ALA A 921 2.03 3.26 -32.56
CA ALA A 921 0.75 3.09 -33.26
C ALA A 921 0.85 3.34 -34.79
N GLY A 922 2.01 3.75 -35.32
CA GLY A 922 2.19 4.10 -36.74
C GLY A 922 1.56 5.43 -37.15
N ASN A 923 1.05 6.20 -36.19
CA ASN A 923 0.23 7.41 -36.42
C ASN A 923 1.07 8.72 -36.40
N MET A 924 2.37 8.66 -36.15
CA MET A 924 3.25 9.84 -36.14
C MET A 924 3.56 10.34 -37.55
N PHE A 925 3.29 11.62 -37.81
CA PHE A 925 3.65 12.26 -39.08
C PHE A 925 5.13 12.66 -39.14
N VAL A 926 5.67 12.72 -40.36
CA VAL A 926 7.07 13.13 -40.61
C VAL A 926 7.35 14.56 -40.13
N THR A 927 6.35 15.44 -40.21
CA THR A 927 6.38 16.81 -39.65
C THR A 927 6.57 16.80 -38.14
N THR A 928 5.81 15.98 -37.41
CA THR A 928 5.90 15.81 -35.96
C THR A 928 7.26 15.24 -35.55
N ARG A 929 7.76 14.22 -36.27
CA ARG A 929 9.11 13.65 -36.08
C ARG A 929 10.21 14.71 -36.28
N ALA A 930 10.09 15.54 -37.31
CA ALA A 930 11.05 16.62 -37.59
C ALA A 930 11.00 17.73 -36.54
N GLN A 931 9.81 18.18 -36.13
CA GLN A 931 9.68 19.20 -35.07
C GLN A 931 10.17 18.67 -33.71
N ALA A 932 10.03 17.37 -33.43
CA ALA A 932 10.57 16.75 -32.22
C ALA A 932 12.11 16.71 -32.23
N LEU A 933 12.74 16.36 -33.36
CA LEU A 933 14.21 16.43 -33.52
C LEU A 933 14.73 17.87 -33.38
N LYS A 934 14.04 18.84 -34.00
CA LYS A 934 14.36 20.27 -33.88
C LYS A 934 14.24 20.77 -32.44
N CYS A 935 13.18 20.41 -31.71
CA CYS A 935 13.00 20.72 -30.30
C CYS A 935 14.19 20.22 -29.45
N CYS A 936 14.67 19.00 -29.70
CA CYS A 936 15.88 18.48 -29.06
C CYS A 936 17.15 19.28 -29.39
N GLU A 937 17.29 19.80 -30.62
CA GLU A 937 18.40 20.68 -31.00
C GLU A 937 18.31 22.04 -30.29
N GLU A 938 17.13 22.66 -30.25
CA GLU A 938 16.89 23.94 -29.57
C GLU A 938 17.08 23.85 -28.05
N ILE A 939 16.64 22.77 -27.39
CA ILE A 939 16.90 22.52 -25.96
C ILE A 939 18.40 22.39 -25.67
N MET A 940 19.14 21.70 -26.54
CA MET A 940 20.58 21.49 -26.37
C MET A 940 21.39 22.77 -26.62
N GLN A 941 20.99 23.58 -27.60
CA GLN A 941 21.57 24.91 -27.81
C GLN A 941 21.26 25.84 -26.64
N LEU A 942 20.01 25.86 -26.16
CA LEU A 942 19.61 26.62 -24.96
C LEU A 942 20.44 26.24 -23.73
N ARG A 943 20.66 24.93 -23.52
CA ARG A 943 21.51 24.40 -22.44
C ARG A 943 22.94 24.94 -22.52
N ALA A 944 23.51 24.96 -23.73
CA ALA A 944 24.89 25.39 -23.95
C ALA A 944 25.08 26.92 -23.88
N GLU A 945 24.16 27.69 -24.45
CA GLU A 945 24.30 29.16 -24.57
C GLU A 945 23.74 29.94 -23.37
N ARG A 946 22.69 29.45 -22.71
CA ARG A 946 21.87 30.27 -21.80
C ARG A 946 21.63 29.68 -20.41
N MET A 947 22.17 28.49 -20.14
CA MET A 947 21.97 27.76 -18.87
C MET A 947 23.28 27.38 -18.18
N GLU A 948 24.39 28.08 -18.50
CA GLU A 948 25.73 27.83 -17.96
C GLU A 948 25.79 27.91 -16.42
N GLU A 949 24.90 28.68 -15.77
CA GLU A 949 24.81 28.76 -14.31
C GLU A 949 24.17 27.53 -13.62
N VAL A 950 23.76 26.49 -14.38
CA VAL A 950 23.24 25.22 -13.82
C VAL A 950 24.40 24.36 -13.27
N LYS A 951 24.98 24.82 -12.15
CA LYS A 951 26.11 24.18 -11.45
C LYS A 951 25.83 22.76 -10.96
N MET A 952 24.56 22.36 -10.79
CA MET A 952 24.20 21.01 -10.38
C MET A 952 24.20 20.05 -11.58
N GLN A 953 25.36 19.45 -11.85
CA GLN A 953 25.60 18.51 -12.96
C GLN A 953 24.51 17.43 -13.10
N LEU A 954 23.93 16.95 -11.99
CA LEU A 954 22.85 15.96 -11.99
C LEU A 954 21.60 16.42 -12.77
N VAL A 955 21.24 17.71 -12.69
CA VAL A 955 20.10 18.27 -13.43
C VAL A 955 20.40 18.34 -14.93
N LEU A 956 21.64 18.72 -15.29
CA LEU A 956 22.09 18.72 -16.69
C LEU A 956 22.13 17.29 -17.25
N MET A 957 22.60 16.31 -16.48
CA MET A 957 22.56 14.90 -16.87
C MET A 957 21.13 14.38 -17.06
N TYR A 958 20.19 14.76 -16.19
CA TYR A 958 18.79 14.34 -16.30
C TYR A 958 18.10 14.96 -17.53
N LEU A 959 18.23 16.28 -17.74
CA LEU A 959 17.75 16.97 -18.94
C LEU A 959 18.30 16.34 -20.23
N SER A 960 19.62 16.11 -20.28
CA SER A 960 20.28 15.50 -21.43
C SER A 960 19.85 14.05 -21.64
N SER A 961 19.56 13.33 -20.56
CA SER A 961 19.03 11.96 -20.64
C SER A 961 17.62 11.91 -21.21
N GLN A 962 16.76 12.90 -20.95
CA GLN A 962 15.42 12.96 -21.56
C GLN A 962 15.51 13.34 -23.05
N VAL A 963 16.36 14.30 -23.41
CA VAL A 963 16.65 14.64 -24.82
C VAL A 963 17.20 13.44 -25.59
N ALA A 964 18.17 12.71 -25.03
CA ALA A 964 18.73 11.50 -25.63
C ALA A 964 17.70 10.35 -25.71
N ARG A 965 16.82 10.21 -24.72
CA ARG A 965 15.71 9.23 -24.70
C ARG A 965 14.69 9.50 -25.80
N LEU A 966 14.45 10.77 -26.13
CA LEU A 966 13.62 11.16 -27.27
C LEU A 966 14.35 10.95 -28.61
N ARG A 967 15.58 11.46 -28.75
CA ARG A 967 16.37 11.34 -29.99
C ARG A 967 16.59 9.89 -30.43
N ARG A 968 16.93 8.98 -29.53
CA ARG A 968 17.11 7.53 -29.83
C ARG A 968 15.85 6.85 -30.33
N PHE A 969 14.66 7.39 -30.04
CA PHE A 969 13.40 6.91 -30.57
C PHE A 969 13.08 7.52 -31.95
N LEU A 970 13.35 8.81 -32.12
CA LEU A 970 13.13 9.53 -33.38
C LEU A 970 14.17 9.20 -34.46
N ASP A 971 15.37 8.78 -34.09
CA ASP A 971 16.51 8.53 -34.99
C ASP A 971 17.42 7.45 -34.38
N VAL A 972 17.12 6.18 -34.70
CA VAL A 972 17.76 4.99 -34.10
C VAL A 972 19.20 4.80 -34.61
N ASP A 973 19.45 5.15 -35.88
CA ASP A 973 20.74 4.92 -36.55
C ASP A 973 21.80 5.96 -36.16
N ARG A 974 21.38 7.13 -35.66
CA ARG A 974 22.28 8.23 -35.30
C ARG A 974 22.70 8.17 -33.83
N VAL A 975 24.00 8.03 -33.60
CA VAL A 975 24.59 8.12 -32.26
C VAL A 975 24.75 9.59 -31.85
N TRP A 976 24.16 9.97 -30.71
CA TRP A 976 24.17 11.34 -30.18
C TRP A 976 25.00 11.43 -28.88
N ASN A 977 26.02 12.30 -28.86
CA ASN A 977 26.84 12.59 -27.69
C ASN A 977 26.29 13.82 -26.93
N ASP A 978 25.10 13.69 -26.35
CA ASP A 978 24.39 14.81 -25.72
C ASP A 978 24.75 15.03 -24.24
N TYR A 979 25.43 14.08 -23.59
CA TYR A 979 25.82 14.23 -22.20
C TYR A 979 26.87 15.36 -22.04
N PRO A 980 26.80 16.17 -20.96
CA PRO A 980 27.87 17.12 -20.66
C PRO A 980 29.19 16.38 -20.42
N ASP A 981 30.30 16.95 -20.88
CA ASP A 981 31.62 16.55 -20.40
C ASP A 981 31.65 16.69 -18.87
N VAL A 982 31.76 15.54 -18.19
CA VAL A 982 31.71 15.48 -16.74
C VAL A 982 33.04 15.97 -16.19
N GLY A 983 33.16 17.28 -16.03
CA GLY A 983 34.34 18.01 -15.51
C GLY A 983 34.66 17.74 -14.03
N ILE A 984 34.38 16.53 -13.53
CA ILE A 984 34.97 15.99 -12.33
C ILE A 984 36.45 15.73 -12.64
N PRO A 985 37.41 16.28 -11.86
CA PRO A 985 38.81 15.92 -12.01
C PRO A 985 38.99 14.44 -11.63
N LEU A 986 39.14 13.58 -12.64
CA LEU A 986 39.44 12.15 -12.47
C LEU A 986 40.88 11.91 -11.99
N GLU A 987 41.74 12.92 -12.09
CA GLU A 987 43.05 12.94 -11.45
C GLU A 987 42.91 13.19 -9.94
N VAL A 988 43.22 12.17 -9.13
CA VAL A 988 43.39 12.31 -7.69
C VAL A 988 44.66 13.11 -7.42
N LYS A 989 44.53 14.25 -6.73
CA LYS A 989 45.64 15.08 -6.22
C LYS A 989 46.14 14.62 -4.85
#